data_AF-A0A353FGL8-F1
#
_entry.id   AF-A0A353FGL8-F1
#
_cell.length_a   1.000
_cell.length_b   1.000
_cell.length_c   1.000
_cell.angle_alpha   90.00
_cell.angle_beta   90.00
_cell.angle_gamma   90.00
#
_symmetry.space_group_name_H-M   'P 1'
#
loop_
_entity.id
_entity.type
_entity.pdbx_description
1 polymer ?
#
loop_
_entity_poly.entity_id
_entity_poly.type
_entity_poly.pdbx_seq_one_letter_code
_entity_poly.pdbx_strand_id
1 'polypeptide(L)'
;MQQVAPYTPKNKVRIVTAASLFDGHDAAINIMRRIIQATGCEVIHLGHDRSVEEVVNTAIQEDAQAIAMTSYQGGHIEYFKYMRDLLNEKGAAHIKIFGGGGGVILPEEIEELHEYGIDRIYSPDDGREMGLQGMINDMVRKSDFPTGKDINGEINQLDEKFKPAIARLISAAENYMEESGDVLDTIHRKAATVSTPVLGITGTGGAGKSSLVDELVRRFLMDFEDKTIAIVSVDPSKRKTGGALLGDRIRMNAIRNERVYMRSLATRQSNLALSKHVKEAVNILKAAAYDLIILETSGIGQSDTEIIEHSDISLYVMTPEYGAATQLEKIDMLDFADIIALNKFDKRGALDALRDVKKQYQRNHQLFDLNPDDMPVYGTIASQFNDPGTNALYRAIMDKLVEKTGADQLKSTFASSEEMSEKIYIIPPKRTRYLSEIAENNRAYDKKAGEQAEVAQKLYGLYQAILTFGGPDVLKEENPEPTGENEVISSLLAKFNELKKDLDPHNWDIIREWEGKLKRYRDEVYTFTVRDKKIEIKTHTESLSHTMIPKVSLPRYQAWGDLLKWNLQENVPGEFPYTAGIYPFKRTGEDPTRMFAGEGGPERTNRRFHYVSLDMPAARLSTAFDSVTLYGNDPDYRPDIYGKIGNSGVSICCLDDAKKLYSGFDLCAPTTSVSMTINGPAPMLLAFFMNAAIDQQCEKYIRENGLEDKVEAKLKELYDDRDLKRPQYQGKIAERSEEQLHAQDEPAPEKHQENVLSGVAVNGELPEGNNGLGLMLLGITGDQVLDKRVYEEIKAKTLATVRGTVQADILKEDQAQNTCIFSTEFALRLMGDVQESFIANKVRNFYSVSISGYHIAEAGANPISQLAFTLANGFTYVEYYLSRGMDINDFGPNLSFFFSNGIDPEYAVIGRAARRIWSKALKNKYGADPRAQMLKYHIQTSGRSLHAQEIQFNDIRTTLQALYAIYDNCNSLHTNAYDEAITTPTEESVRRAMAIQLIINKELGLAKNENPIQGSFIIEELTDL
;
A
#
# COMPACT_ATOMS: atom_id res chain seq x y z
N MET A 1 19.40 23.11 20.67
CA MET A 1 20.24 23.27 19.46
C MET A 1 20.02 24.67 18.90
N GLN A 2 21.08 25.40 18.57
CA GLN A 2 20.96 26.66 17.82
C GLN A 2 20.39 26.35 16.43
N GLN A 3 19.45 27.17 15.96
CA GLN A 3 18.81 26.98 14.66
C GLN A 3 19.81 27.37 13.56
N VAL A 4 20.24 26.41 12.75
CA VAL A 4 21.18 26.65 11.63
C VAL A 4 20.50 27.53 10.59
N ALA A 5 21.12 28.65 10.22
CA ALA A 5 20.57 29.56 9.22
C ALA A 5 20.65 28.94 7.79
N PRO A 6 19.61 29.08 6.94
CA PRO A 6 19.65 28.61 5.56
C PRO A 6 20.73 29.33 4.73
N TYR A 7 21.43 28.59 3.87
CA TYR A 7 22.31 29.16 2.85
C TYR A 7 21.49 29.90 1.78
N THR A 8 22.00 31.01 1.25
CA THR A 8 21.36 31.74 0.14
C THR A 8 22.12 31.46 -1.16
N PRO A 9 21.51 30.75 -2.13
CA PRO A 9 22.15 30.47 -3.42
C PRO A 9 22.48 31.74 -4.19
N LYS A 10 23.63 31.75 -4.89
CA LYS A 10 24.04 32.82 -5.81
C LYS A 10 23.40 32.64 -7.19
N ASN A 11 23.28 31.39 -7.64
CA ASN A 11 22.65 31.02 -8.91
C ASN A 11 21.23 30.47 -8.72
N LYS A 12 20.51 30.29 -9.82
CA LYS A 12 19.23 29.56 -9.82
C LYS A 12 19.48 28.06 -9.77
N VAL A 13 19.63 27.54 -8.55
CA VAL A 13 19.91 26.11 -8.31
C VAL A 13 18.64 25.29 -8.49
N ARG A 14 18.71 24.32 -9.40
CA ARG A 14 17.69 23.32 -9.72
C ARG A 14 18.14 21.95 -9.22
N ILE A 15 17.26 21.26 -8.50
CA ILE A 15 17.56 19.94 -7.92
C ILE A 15 16.45 18.95 -8.27
N VAL A 16 16.84 17.81 -8.86
CA VAL A 16 15.95 16.67 -9.07
C VAL A 16 15.91 15.82 -7.80
N THR A 17 14.72 15.46 -7.33
CA THR A 17 14.56 14.67 -6.09
C THR A 17 13.67 13.45 -6.34
N ALA A 18 14.12 12.27 -5.91
CA ALA A 18 13.37 11.03 -6.06
C ALA A 18 13.77 9.96 -5.02
N ALA A 19 12.94 8.93 -4.84
CA ALA A 19 13.36 7.66 -4.24
C ALA A 19 13.78 6.66 -5.33
N SER A 20 14.67 5.72 -4.98
CA SER A 20 15.24 4.75 -5.93
C SER A 20 14.20 3.80 -6.54
N LEU A 21 14.59 3.02 -7.54
CA LEU A 21 13.71 2.06 -8.21
C LEU A 21 13.19 1.02 -7.20
N PHE A 22 11.90 0.68 -7.30
CA PHE A 22 11.20 -0.25 -6.41
C PHE A 22 11.26 0.15 -4.94
N ASP A 23 11.42 1.44 -4.65
CA ASP A 23 11.49 1.97 -3.29
C ASP A 23 10.33 2.94 -3.02
N GLY A 24 9.38 2.51 -2.18
CA GLY A 24 8.24 3.30 -1.75
C GLY A 24 8.54 4.27 -0.59
N HIS A 25 9.74 4.24 -0.01
CA HIS A 25 10.12 5.05 1.16
C HIS A 25 10.39 6.51 0.79
N ASP A 26 9.32 7.30 0.63
CA ASP A 26 9.39 8.69 0.20
C ASP A 26 9.37 9.71 1.36
N ALA A 27 9.14 9.26 2.59
CA ALA A 27 8.99 10.13 3.76
C ALA A 27 10.23 11.01 3.98
N ALA A 28 11.42 10.42 3.87
CA ALA A 28 12.69 11.14 4.03
C ALA A 28 12.88 12.19 2.92
N ILE A 29 12.74 11.80 1.64
CA ILE A 29 12.95 12.73 0.51
C ILE A 29 11.90 13.85 0.50
N ASN A 30 10.67 13.58 0.96
CA ASN A 30 9.61 14.58 1.12
C ASN A 30 9.96 15.65 2.17
N ILE A 31 10.61 15.28 3.26
CA ILE A 31 11.12 16.24 4.26
C ILE A 31 12.28 17.04 3.65
N MET A 32 13.24 16.36 3.03
CA MET A 32 14.42 17.01 2.44
C MET A 32 14.03 18.03 1.37
N ARG A 33 13.15 17.67 0.41
CA ARG A 33 12.72 18.58 -0.66
C ARG A 33 12.02 19.84 -0.15
N ARG A 34 11.30 19.76 0.97
CA ARG A 34 10.64 20.93 1.59
C ARG A 34 11.68 21.92 2.10
N ILE A 35 12.76 21.41 2.70
CA ILE A 35 13.87 22.21 3.20
C ILE A 35 14.68 22.80 2.02
N ILE A 36 14.91 22.01 0.97
CA ILE A 36 15.56 22.47 -0.28
C ILE A 36 14.77 23.63 -0.91
N GLN A 37 13.45 23.47 -1.07
CA GLN A 37 12.58 24.53 -1.59
C GLN A 37 12.59 25.78 -0.68
N ALA A 38 12.61 25.59 0.64
CA ALA A 38 12.67 26.69 1.60
C ALA A 38 14.00 27.45 1.56
N THR A 39 15.08 26.79 1.12
CA THR A 39 16.42 27.38 0.93
C THR A 39 16.51 28.24 -0.34
N GLY A 40 15.50 28.19 -1.21
CA GLY A 40 15.41 29.04 -2.42
C GLY A 40 15.73 28.32 -3.74
N CYS A 41 15.82 26.99 -3.72
CA CYS A 41 16.04 26.18 -4.92
C CYS A 41 14.73 25.86 -5.65
N GLU A 42 14.84 25.60 -6.96
CA GLU A 42 13.76 25.04 -7.79
C GLU A 42 13.86 23.50 -7.71
N VAL A 43 12.83 22.84 -7.18
CA VAL A 43 12.84 21.39 -6.97
C VAL A 43 11.95 20.70 -7.98
N ILE A 44 12.55 19.85 -8.81
CA ILE A 44 11.85 18.93 -9.71
C ILE A 44 11.68 17.63 -8.93
N HIS A 45 10.47 17.37 -8.47
CA HIS A 45 10.20 16.20 -7.65
C HIS A 45 9.55 15.08 -8.46
N LEU A 46 10.19 13.93 -8.51
CA LEU A 46 9.68 12.76 -9.23
C LEU A 46 8.91 11.79 -8.31
N GLY A 47 8.89 12.01 -6.99
CA GLY A 47 8.26 11.07 -6.06
C GLY A 47 9.13 9.84 -5.83
N HIS A 48 8.52 8.66 -5.90
CA HIS A 48 9.15 7.38 -5.58
C HIS A 48 9.15 6.43 -6.78
N ASP A 49 9.79 5.26 -6.64
CA ASP A 49 9.89 4.23 -7.68
C ASP A 49 10.40 4.74 -9.03
N ARG A 50 11.63 5.28 -9.03
CA ARG A 50 12.24 5.87 -10.23
C ARG A 50 13.49 5.11 -10.65
N SER A 51 13.53 4.68 -11.91
CA SER A 51 14.72 4.07 -12.50
C SER A 51 15.85 5.09 -12.63
N VAL A 52 17.10 4.61 -12.70
CA VAL A 52 18.25 5.50 -12.91
C VAL A 52 18.07 6.28 -14.21
N GLU A 53 17.64 5.60 -15.27
CA GLU A 53 17.42 6.21 -16.57
C GLU A 53 16.42 7.37 -16.52
N GLU A 54 15.31 7.20 -15.80
CA GLU A 54 14.29 8.24 -15.66
C GLU A 54 14.82 9.47 -14.91
N VAL A 55 15.54 9.26 -13.81
CA VAL A 55 16.12 10.34 -13.00
C VAL A 55 17.19 11.09 -13.81
N VAL A 56 18.09 10.36 -14.48
CA VAL A 56 19.16 10.93 -15.31
C VAL A 56 18.59 11.71 -16.49
N ASN A 57 17.65 11.13 -17.24
CA ASN A 57 17.00 11.81 -18.36
C ASN A 57 16.27 13.07 -17.89
N THR A 58 15.64 13.02 -16.71
CA THR A 58 15.04 14.21 -16.10
C THR A 58 16.09 15.27 -15.78
N ALA A 59 17.15 14.92 -15.05
CA ALA A 59 18.18 15.87 -14.66
C ALA A 59 18.83 16.56 -15.87
N ILE A 60 19.03 15.82 -16.96
CA ILE A 60 19.54 16.34 -18.23
C ILE A 60 18.55 17.30 -18.88
N GLN A 61 17.29 16.89 -19.08
CA GLN A 61 16.27 17.73 -19.72
C GLN A 61 16.00 19.02 -18.92
N GLU A 62 16.07 18.92 -17.59
CA GLU A 62 15.87 20.05 -16.67
C GLU A 62 17.12 20.90 -16.46
N ASP A 63 18.27 20.51 -17.03
CA ASP A 63 19.61 21.10 -16.83
C ASP A 63 19.88 21.40 -15.34
N ALA A 64 19.62 20.40 -14.51
CA ALA A 64 19.72 20.51 -13.06
C ALA A 64 21.17 20.44 -12.59
N GLN A 65 21.53 21.24 -11.59
CA GLN A 65 22.86 21.17 -10.98
C GLN A 65 23.08 19.91 -10.16
N ALA A 66 22.01 19.35 -9.59
CA ALA A 66 22.09 18.20 -8.70
C ALA A 66 20.89 17.26 -8.75
N ILE A 67 21.16 16.01 -8.38
CA ILE A 67 20.21 14.95 -8.09
C ILE A 67 20.34 14.61 -6.61
N ALA A 68 19.22 14.52 -5.88
CA ALA A 68 19.17 14.03 -4.52
C ALA A 68 18.23 12.82 -4.42
N MET A 69 18.79 11.69 -4.00
CA MET A 69 18.10 10.40 -3.96
C MET A 69 17.95 9.87 -2.53
N THR A 70 16.91 9.07 -2.31
CA THR A 70 16.85 8.15 -1.16
C THR A 70 16.80 6.70 -1.61
N SER A 71 17.49 5.80 -0.90
CA SER A 71 17.47 4.37 -1.18
C SER A 71 17.46 3.55 0.12
N TYR A 72 16.35 2.87 0.38
CA TYR A 72 16.13 2.06 1.59
C TYR A 72 15.96 0.56 1.33
N GLN A 73 15.90 0.14 0.07
CA GLN A 73 15.64 -1.26 -0.32
C GLN A 73 16.91 -2.09 -0.61
N GLY A 74 18.10 -1.50 -0.46
CA GLY A 74 19.35 -2.08 -0.94
C GLY A 74 19.54 -1.91 -2.46
N GLY A 75 20.66 -2.45 -2.96
CA GLY A 75 21.10 -2.25 -4.36
C GLY A 75 21.58 -0.84 -4.67
N HIS A 76 21.89 -0.06 -3.62
CA HIS A 76 22.28 1.35 -3.74
C HIS A 76 23.65 1.52 -4.40
N ILE A 77 24.59 0.59 -4.21
CA ILE A 77 25.89 0.63 -4.88
C ILE A 77 25.71 0.62 -6.39
N GLU A 78 25.01 -0.38 -6.92
CA GLU A 78 24.75 -0.54 -8.34
C GLU A 78 23.93 0.63 -8.89
N TYR A 79 22.91 1.07 -8.13
CA TYR A 79 22.05 2.18 -8.52
C TYR A 79 22.82 3.50 -8.69
N PHE A 80 23.64 3.88 -7.70
CA PHE A 80 24.40 5.13 -7.75
C PHE A 80 25.55 5.06 -8.76
N LYS A 81 26.25 3.94 -8.87
CA LYS A 81 27.30 3.75 -9.89
C LYS A 81 26.73 3.87 -11.29
N TYR A 82 25.62 3.17 -11.56
CA TYR A 82 24.93 3.25 -12.84
C TYR A 82 24.46 4.67 -13.16
N MET A 83 23.99 5.43 -12.16
CA MET A 83 23.63 6.83 -12.33
C MET A 83 24.81 7.70 -12.76
N ARG A 84 25.97 7.52 -12.12
CA ARG A 84 27.19 8.25 -12.49
C ARG A 84 27.65 7.87 -13.91
N ASP A 85 27.64 6.57 -14.24
CA ASP A 85 28.04 6.07 -15.55
C ASP A 85 27.14 6.64 -16.66
N LEU A 86 25.82 6.61 -16.46
CA LEU A 86 24.86 7.08 -17.45
C LEU A 86 24.92 8.61 -17.63
N LEU A 87 25.22 9.37 -16.58
CA LEU A 87 25.49 10.82 -16.70
C LEU A 87 26.76 11.08 -17.51
N ASN A 88 27.82 10.29 -17.29
CA ASN A 88 29.06 10.42 -18.04
C ASN A 88 28.85 10.07 -19.53
N GLU A 89 28.17 8.97 -19.82
CA GLU A 89 27.82 8.52 -21.17
C GLU A 89 27.02 9.59 -21.93
N LYS A 90 26.05 10.23 -21.26
CA LYS A 90 25.19 11.27 -21.85
C LYS A 90 25.78 12.69 -21.82
N GLY A 91 27.07 12.84 -21.49
CA GLY A 91 27.77 14.14 -21.51
C GLY A 91 27.35 15.10 -20.39
N ALA A 92 26.77 14.59 -19.31
CA ALA A 92 26.20 15.35 -18.20
C ALA A 92 26.96 15.14 -16.86
N ALA A 93 28.25 14.82 -16.91
CA ALA A 93 29.09 14.55 -15.74
C ALA A 93 29.17 15.71 -14.72
N HIS A 94 28.81 16.92 -15.12
CA HIS A 94 28.78 18.10 -14.26
C HIS A 94 27.64 18.07 -13.22
N ILE A 95 26.60 17.26 -13.44
CA ILE A 95 25.50 17.10 -12.50
C ILE A 95 25.98 16.35 -11.26
N LYS A 96 25.68 16.94 -10.10
CA LYS A 96 26.09 16.45 -8.79
C LYS A 96 25.13 15.40 -8.25
N ILE A 97 25.63 14.37 -7.58
CA ILE A 97 24.79 13.28 -7.04
C ILE A 97 24.89 13.26 -5.51
N PHE A 98 23.73 13.31 -4.87
CA PHE A 98 23.57 13.23 -3.42
C PHE A 98 22.63 12.08 -3.04
N GLY A 99 22.85 11.46 -1.89
CA GLY A 99 22.05 10.33 -1.45
C GLY A 99 21.91 10.17 0.07
N GLY A 100 20.98 9.30 0.49
CA GLY A 100 20.85 8.82 1.86
C GLY A 100 19.93 7.61 1.96
N GLY A 101 20.22 6.70 2.89
CA GLY A 101 19.46 5.45 3.08
C GLY A 101 19.30 5.05 4.54
N GLY A 102 19.48 5.98 5.47
CA GLY A 102 19.49 5.67 6.90
C GLY A 102 20.63 4.71 7.25
N GLY A 103 20.32 3.63 7.98
CA GLY A 103 21.29 2.60 8.35
C GLY A 103 21.57 1.55 7.25
N VAL A 104 20.89 1.63 6.10
CA VAL A 104 21.00 0.64 5.02
C VAL A 104 22.30 0.80 4.23
N ILE A 105 22.85 2.02 4.15
CA ILE A 105 24.12 2.30 3.46
C ILE A 105 25.22 2.36 4.51
N LEU A 106 26.11 1.37 4.49
CA LEU A 106 27.18 1.22 5.47
C LEU A 106 28.30 2.26 5.26
N PRO A 107 29.10 2.60 6.28
CA PRO A 107 30.20 3.57 6.13
C PRO A 107 31.20 3.21 5.02
N GLU A 108 31.53 1.93 4.87
CA GLU A 108 32.45 1.42 3.83
C GLU A 108 31.86 1.61 2.42
N GLU A 109 30.55 1.38 2.26
CA GLU A 109 29.82 1.62 1.01
C GLU A 109 29.71 3.11 0.68
N ILE A 110 29.58 3.97 1.70
CA ILE A 110 29.61 5.42 1.55
C ILE A 110 30.97 5.86 0.99
N GLU A 111 32.06 5.34 1.55
CA GLU A 111 33.43 5.62 1.08
C GLU A 111 33.61 5.15 -0.37
N GLU A 112 33.22 3.92 -0.69
CA GLU A 112 33.27 3.36 -2.05
C GLU A 112 32.50 4.23 -3.06
N LEU A 113 31.30 4.69 -2.71
CA LEU A 113 30.49 5.55 -3.58
C LEU A 113 31.15 6.92 -3.76
N HIS A 114 31.78 7.49 -2.74
CA HIS A 114 32.49 8.77 -2.87
C HIS A 114 33.72 8.63 -3.76
N GLU A 115 34.47 7.53 -3.62
CA GLU A 115 35.62 7.21 -4.48
C GLU A 115 35.21 7.00 -5.94
N TYR A 116 34.03 6.41 -6.19
CA TYR A 116 33.47 6.24 -7.53
C TYR A 116 33.06 7.58 -8.19
N GLY A 117 32.82 8.62 -7.39
CA GLY A 117 32.47 9.96 -7.87
C GLY A 117 31.06 10.42 -7.49
N ILE A 118 30.43 9.85 -6.46
CA ILE A 118 29.22 10.41 -5.85
C ILE A 118 29.61 11.55 -4.90
N ASP A 119 28.95 12.71 -4.98
CA ASP A 119 29.43 13.93 -4.32
C ASP A 119 29.22 13.93 -2.80
N ARG A 120 28.13 13.32 -2.30
CA ARG A 120 27.92 13.03 -0.88
C ARG A 120 26.76 12.06 -0.65
N ILE A 121 26.99 11.08 0.22
CA ILE A 121 25.95 10.27 0.86
C ILE A 121 25.91 10.69 2.33
N TYR A 122 24.72 10.98 2.85
CA TYR A 122 24.52 11.40 4.25
C TYR A 122 24.11 10.20 5.11
N SER A 123 24.89 9.95 6.16
CA SER A 123 24.62 8.93 7.19
C SER A 123 23.67 9.46 8.28
N PRO A 124 23.10 8.59 9.13
CA PRO A 124 22.36 9.02 10.32
C PRO A 124 23.18 9.91 11.27
N ASP A 125 24.50 9.73 11.31
CA ASP A 125 25.41 10.51 12.15
C ASP A 125 25.60 11.92 11.62
N ASP A 126 25.71 12.10 10.30
CA ASP A 126 25.68 13.42 9.65
C ASP A 126 24.38 14.16 10.01
N GLY A 127 23.25 13.45 10.03
CA GLY A 127 21.96 14.02 10.40
C GLY A 127 21.90 14.54 11.84
N ARG A 128 22.59 13.89 12.78
CA ARG A 128 22.69 14.31 14.19
C ARG A 128 23.67 15.46 14.38
N GLU A 129 24.81 15.43 13.69
CA GLU A 129 25.86 16.43 13.81
C GLU A 129 25.49 17.74 13.11
N MET A 130 25.06 17.66 11.84
CA MET A 130 24.77 18.83 11.01
C MET A 130 23.35 19.36 11.21
N GLY A 131 22.43 18.48 11.64
CA GLY A 131 20.99 18.72 11.55
C GLY A 131 20.49 18.73 10.11
N LEU A 132 19.16 18.63 9.94
CA LEU A 132 18.53 18.56 8.61
C LEU A 132 18.88 19.78 7.74
N GLN A 133 18.82 21.00 8.29
CA GLN A 133 19.17 22.21 7.54
C GLN A 133 20.67 22.28 7.20
N GLY A 134 21.55 21.75 8.05
CA GLY A 134 22.98 21.70 7.81
C GLY A 134 23.34 20.84 6.59
N MET A 135 22.73 19.65 6.48
CA MET A 135 22.90 18.77 5.31
C MET A 135 22.45 19.46 4.02
N ILE A 136 21.29 20.10 4.03
CA ILE A 136 20.80 20.83 2.85
C ILE A 136 21.71 22.01 2.49
N ASN A 137 22.24 22.73 3.48
CA ASN A 137 23.19 23.80 3.24
C ASN A 137 24.48 23.30 2.56
N ASP A 138 25.01 22.15 2.96
CA ASP A 138 26.18 21.54 2.31
C ASP A 138 25.89 21.19 0.84
N MET A 139 24.79 20.47 0.62
CA MET A 139 24.34 20.06 -0.72
C MET A 139 24.17 21.25 -1.65
N VAL A 140 23.45 22.29 -1.21
CA VAL A 140 23.16 23.46 -2.05
C VAL A 140 24.43 24.25 -2.34
N ARG A 141 25.35 24.41 -1.38
CA ARG A 141 26.64 25.09 -1.64
C ARG A 141 27.48 24.37 -2.69
N LYS A 142 27.55 23.05 -2.65
CA LYS A 142 28.28 22.22 -3.63
C LYS A 142 27.63 22.25 -5.02
N SER A 143 26.34 22.57 -5.09
CA SER A 143 25.55 22.62 -6.33
C SER A 143 25.38 24.04 -6.90
N ASP A 144 25.91 25.07 -6.24
CA ASP A 144 25.70 26.48 -6.60
C ASP A 144 26.67 26.96 -7.69
N PHE A 145 26.54 26.41 -8.90
CA PHE A 145 27.28 26.79 -10.09
C PHE A 145 26.35 27.29 -11.22
N PRO A 146 26.85 28.14 -12.14
CA PRO A 146 26.04 28.68 -13.23
C PRO A 146 25.69 27.60 -14.28
N THR A 147 24.45 27.60 -14.75
CA THR A 147 23.95 26.74 -15.86
C THR A 147 23.45 27.60 -17.02
N GLY A 148 23.75 27.18 -18.25
CA GLY A 148 23.46 27.95 -19.47
C GLY A 148 24.42 29.11 -19.75
N LYS A 149 25.56 29.18 -19.05
CA LYS A 149 26.62 30.16 -19.34
C LYS A 149 27.63 29.61 -20.35
N ASP A 150 28.24 30.48 -21.14
CA ASP A 150 29.32 30.15 -22.09
C ASP A 150 28.92 29.08 -23.14
N ILE A 151 27.72 29.21 -23.72
CA ILE A 151 27.24 28.31 -24.80
C ILE A 151 28.25 28.32 -25.96
N ASN A 152 28.68 27.15 -26.41
CA ASN A 152 29.62 26.98 -27.51
C ASN A 152 29.31 25.74 -28.36
N GLY A 153 28.49 25.93 -29.40
CA GLY A 153 28.22 24.91 -30.42
C GLY A 153 26.96 24.06 -30.19
N GLU A 154 26.26 24.21 -29.06
CA GLU A 154 25.00 23.49 -28.75
C GLU A 154 23.93 23.68 -29.83
N ILE A 155 23.88 24.84 -30.48
CA ILE A 155 22.94 25.12 -31.58
C ILE A 155 23.09 24.16 -32.77
N ASN A 156 24.28 23.62 -32.98
CA ASN A 156 24.56 22.68 -34.09
C ASN A 156 24.00 21.28 -33.82
N GLN A 157 23.58 21.00 -32.59
CA GLN A 157 23.06 19.69 -32.16
C GLN A 157 21.53 19.69 -32.03
N LEU A 158 20.86 20.80 -32.37
CA LEU A 158 19.39 20.91 -32.34
C LEU A 158 18.72 20.00 -33.37
N ASP A 159 19.31 19.86 -34.56
CA ASP A 159 18.73 19.09 -35.66
C ASP A 159 18.71 17.57 -35.33
N GLU A 160 19.65 17.12 -34.48
CA GLU A 160 19.72 15.77 -33.91
C GLU A 160 18.83 15.57 -32.67
N LYS A 161 18.11 16.62 -32.24
CA LYS A 161 17.32 16.65 -31.00
C LYS A 161 18.12 16.23 -29.76
N PHE A 162 19.40 16.59 -29.71
CA PHE A 162 20.27 16.22 -28.60
C PHE A 162 19.82 16.91 -27.30
N LYS A 163 19.24 16.14 -26.39
CA LYS A 163 18.54 16.65 -25.19
C LYS A 163 19.42 17.56 -24.30
N PRO A 164 20.72 17.26 -24.03
CA PRO A 164 21.57 18.15 -23.25
C PRO A 164 21.75 19.53 -23.88
N ALA A 165 21.90 19.62 -25.21
CA ALA A 165 22.05 20.89 -25.91
C ALA A 165 20.77 21.74 -25.82
N ILE A 166 19.60 21.13 -26.06
CA ILE A 166 18.30 21.78 -25.91
C ILE A 166 18.14 22.33 -24.49
N ALA A 167 18.43 21.52 -23.47
CA ALA A 167 18.26 21.90 -22.07
C ALA A 167 19.17 23.07 -21.66
N ARG A 168 20.42 23.08 -22.13
CA ARG A 168 21.37 24.18 -21.90
C ARG A 168 20.97 25.47 -22.59
N LEU A 169 20.49 25.40 -23.83
CA LEU A 169 19.99 26.57 -24.56
C LEU A 169 18.80 27.21 -23.84
N ILE A 170 17.89 26.40 -23.29
CA ILE A 170 16.77 26.91 -22.49
C ILE A 170 17.28 27.57 -21.19
N SER A 171 18.22 26.95 -20.48
CA SER A 171 18.82 27.56 -19.29
C SER A 171 19.53 28.87 -19.59
N ALA A 172 20.18 28.98 -20.75
CA ALA A 172 20.82 30.21 -21.18
C ALA A 172 19.80 31.30 -21.48
N ALA A 173 18.70 30.96 -22.15
CA ALA A 173 17.59 31.88 -22.35
C ALA A 173 16.96 32.35 -21.02
N GLU A 174 16.89 31.48 -20.01
CA GLU A 174 16.36 31.81 -18.67
C GLU A 174 17.30 32.66 -17.80
N ASN A 175 18.61 32.41 -17.86
CA ASN A 175 19.57 32.94 -16.90
C ASN A 175 20.51 34.00 -17.49
N TYR A 176 20.84 33.90 -18.78
CA TYR A 176 21.89 34.67 -19.47
C TYR A 176 21.43 35.17 -20.85
N MET A 177 20.15 35.58 -20.94
CA MET A 177 19.50 35.98 -22.20
C MET A 177 20.29 37.05 -22.96
N GLU A 178 20.80 38.07 -22.27
CA GLU A 178 21.57 39.16 -22.87
C GLU A 178 22.93 38.68 -23.41
N GLU A 179 23.62 37.78 -22.68
CA GLU A 179 24.91 37.20 -23.09
C GLU A 179 24.74 36.21 -24.25
N SER A 180 23.55 35.66 -24.45
CA SER A 180 23.24 34.62 -25.44
C SER A 180 22.54 35.16 -26.70
N GLY A 181 22.47 36.49 -26.87
CA GLY A 181 21.69 37.16 -27.92
C GLY A 181 21.95 36.63 -29.34
N ASP A 182 23.21 36.54 -29.76
CA ASP A 182 23.57 36.08 -31.11
C ASP A 182 23.08 34.65 -31.43
N VAL A 183 23.12 33.77 -30.43
CA VAL A 183 22.66 32.38 -30.53
C VAL A 183 21.13 32.34 -30.59
N LEU A 184 20.46 33.11 -29.73
CA LEU A 184 18.99 33.22 -29.69
C LEU A 184 18.42 33.82 -30.97
N ASP A 185 19.07 34.84 -31.55
CA ASP A 185 18.68 35.42 -32.84
C ASP A 185 18.74 34.39 -33.99
N THR A 186 19.71 33.47 -33.92
CA THR A 186 19.82 32.37 -34.88
C THR A 186 18.72 31.32 -34.67
N ILE A 187 18.38 31.03 -33.41
CA ILE A 187 17.23 30.18 -33.06
C ILE A 187 15.92 30.80 -33.54
N HIS A 188 15.72 32.10 -33.36
CA HIS A 188 14.51 32.79 -33.83
C HIS A 188 14.36 32.69 -35.35
N ARG A 189 15.46 32.86 -36.10
CA ARG A 189 15.45 32.68 -37.56
C ARG A 189 15.12 31.24 -37.96
N LYS A 190 15.69 30.23 -37.29
CA LYS A 190 15.33 28.82 -37.53
C LYS A 190 13.86 28.56 -37.19
N ALA A 191 13.41 28.94 -36.00
CA ALA A 191 12.04 28.74 -35.52
C ALA A 191 10.99 29.38 -36.43
N ALA A 192 11.27 30.55 -37.02
CA ALA A 192 10.38 31.22 -37.97
C ALA A 192 10.18 30.45 -39.29
N THR A 193 11.07 29.50 -39.62
CA THR A 193 10.97 28.66 -40.82
C THR A 193 10.28 27.32 -40.58
N VAL A 194 10.03 26.96 -39.32
CA VAL A 194 9.44 25.67 -38.93
C VAL A 194 8.00 25.88 -38.47
N SER A 195 7.07 25.11 -39.04
CA SER A 195 5.64 25.21 -38.78
C SER A 195 5.15 24.25 -37.68
N THR A 196 5.99 23.94 -36.68
CA THR A 196 5.63 23.04 -35.57
C THR A 196 4.44 23.62 -34.79
N PRO A 197 3.31 22.91 -34.71
CA PRO A 197 2.14 23.31 -33.92
C PRO A 197 2.42 23.38 -32.42
N VAL A 198 1.82 24.37 -31.76
CA VAL A 198 1.87 24.55 -30.31
C VAL A 198 0.46 24.46 -29.71
N LEU A 199 0.23 23.47 -28.86
CA LEU A 199 -0.98 23.32 -28.05
C LEU A 199 -0.78 23.96 -26.68
N GLY A 200 -1.50 25.06 -26.44
CA GLY A 200 -1.54 25.72 -25.14
C GLY A 200 -2.61 25.12 -24.24
N ILE A 201 -2.24 24.64 -23.06
CA ILE A 201 -3.15 24.06 -22.08
C ILE A 201 -3.14 24.94 -20.84
N THR A 202 -4.30 25.53 -20.54
CA THR A 202 -4.49 26.39 -19.36
C THR A 202 -5.73 25.99 -18.59
N GLY A 203 -5.90 26.51 -17.38
CA GLY A 203 -6.99 26.11 -16.51
C GLY A 203 -6.76 26.40 -15.05
N THR A 204 -7.83 26.28 -14.27
CA THR A 204 -7.80 26.56 -12.83
C THR A 204 -6.85 25.64 -12.07
N GLY A 205 -6.29 26.14 -10.97
CA GLY A 205 -5.40 25.36 -10.10
C GLY A 205 -6.08 24.08 -9.62
N GLY A 206 -5.42 22.93 -9.80
CA GLY A 206 -5.95 21.64 -9.37
C GLY A 206 -7.04 21.05 -10.28
N ALA A 207 -7.35 21.63 -11.44
CA ALA A 207 -8.31 21.05 -12.39
C ALA A 207 -7.86 19.71 -13.00
N GLY A 208 -6.57 19.38 -12.89
CA GLY A 208 -5.98 18.15 -13.42
C GLY A 208 -5.33 18.33 -14.80
N LYS A 209 -4.71 19.49 -15.05
CA LYS A 209 -4.03 19.83 -16.30
C LYS A 209 -2.89 18.85 -16.62
N SER A 210 -1.93 18.69 -15.71
CA SER A 210 -0.78 17.81 -15.88
C SER A 210 -1.20 16.34 -16.09
N SER A 211 -2.24 15.89 -15.38
CA SER A 211 -2.80 14.54 -15.59
C SER A 211 -3.47 14.39 -16.96
N LEU A 212 -4.14 15.42 -17.45
CA LEU A 212 -4.74 15.40 -18.79
C LEU A 212 -3.66 15.45 -19.88
N VAL A 213 -2.61 16.27 -19.69
CA VAL A 213 -1.43 16.31 -20.56
C VAL A 213 -0.80 14.94 -20.68
N ASP A 214 -0.59 14.23 -19.57
CA ASP A 214 -0.03 12.87 -19.58
C ASP A 214 -0.88 11.90 -20.41
N GLU A 215 -2.20 11.92 -20.20
CA GLU A 215 -3.12 11.08 -20.96
C GLU A 215 -3.12 11.44 -22.45
N LEU A 216 -3.02 12.73 -22.81
CA LEU A 216 -2.88 13.18 -24.21
C LEU A 216 -1.56 12.69 -24.84
N VAL A 217 -0.43 12.79 -24.12
CA VAL A 217 0.87 12.27 -24.56
C VAL A 217 0.78 10.76 -24.78
N ARG A 218 0.10 10.03 -23.88
CA ARG A 218 -0.13 8.59 -24.05
C ARG A 218 -0.86 8.27 -25.34
N ARG A 219 -1.99 8.96 -25.63
CA ARG A 219 -2.73 8.74 -26.89
C ARG A 219 -1.87 9.11 -28.09
N PHE A 220 -1.11 10.21 -28.02
CA PHE A 220 -0.21 10.63 -29.09
C PHE A 220 0.84 9.55 -29.42
N LEU A 221 1.47 8.97 -28.40
CA LEU A 221 2.47 7.91 -28.59
C LEU A 221 1.86 6.59 -29.11
N MET A 222 0.57 6.35 -28.86
CA MET A 222 -0.17 5.19 -29.37
C MET A 222 -0.67 5.39 -30.81
N ASP A 223 -1.05 6.62 -31.16
CA ASP A 223 -1.57 6.99 -32.48
C ASP A 223 -0.45 7.17 -33.52
N PHE A 224 0.73 7.62 -33.06
CA PHE A 224 1.90 7.82 -33.91
C PHE A 224 3.10 7.04 -33.41
N GLU A 225 3.71 6.21 -34.26
CA GLU A 225 4.89 5.40 -33.92
C GLU A 225 6.22 6.18 -34.05
N ASP A 226 6.29 7.17 -34.95
CA ASP A 226 7.54 7.86 -35.33
C ASP A 226 7.61 9.34 -34.89
N LYS A 227 6.48 9.94 -34.46
CA LYS A 227 6.41 11.38 -34.13
C LYS A 227 6.96 11.70 -32.75
N THR A 228 7.50 12.91 -32.63
CA THR A 228 8.15 13.46 -31.44
C THR A 228 7.34 14.59 -30.82
N ILE A 229 7.31 14.65 -29.50
CA ILE A 229 6.54 15.64 -28.73
C ILE A 229 7.41 16.31 -27.66
N ALA A 230 7.27 17.62 -27.52
CA ALA A 230 7.93 18.39 -26.47
C ALA A 230 6.91 19.06 -25.55
N ILE A 231 7.23 19.15 -24.26
CA ILE A 231 6.34 19.67 -23.22
C ILE A 231 7.08 20.75 -22.44
N VAL A 232 6.46 21.91 -22.29
CA VAL A 232 6.91 22.98 -21.39
C VAL A 232 5.82 23.20 -20.36
N SER A 233 6.07 22.85 -19.10
CA SER A 233 5.12 23.08 -18.01
C SER A 233 5.62 24.20 -17.11
N VAL A 234 4.72 25.05 -16.62
CA VAL A 234 5.05 26.21 -15.78
C VAL A 234 4.39 26.09 -14.41
N ASP A 235 5.21 26.15 -13.35
CA ASP A 235 4.75 26.09 -11.95
C ASP A 235 5.06 27.39 -11.18
N PRO A 236 4.24 27.77 -10.18
CA PRO A 236 4.41 29.02 -9.45
C PRO A 236 5.59 28.98 -8.47
N SER A 237 6.34 30.09 -8.40
CA SER A 237 7.44 30.26 -7.43
C SER A 237 6.95 30.78 -6.06
N LYS A 238 7.59 30.36 -4.96
CA LYS A 238 7.28 30.88 -3.62
C LYS A 238 7.88 32.27 -3.41
N ARG A 239 7.02 33.27 -3.15
CA ARG A 239 7.42 34.67 -2.95
C ARG A 239 8.45 34.89 -1.83
N LYS A 240 8.33 34.16 -0.71
CA LYS A 240 9.16 34.38 0.49
C LYS A 240 10.59 33.84 0.33
N THR A 241 10.75 32.72 -0.38
CA THR A 241 12.04 32.00 -0.43
C THR A 241 12.67 32.06 -1.81
N GLY A 242 11.91 32.40 -2.87
CA GLY A 242 12.40 32.38 -4.25
C GLY A 242 12.48 30.98 -4.87
N GLY A 243 12.32 29.92 -4.08
CA GLY A 243 12.28 28.53 -4.54
C GLY A 243 10.92 28.12 -5.11
N ALA A 244 10.90 27.04 -5.89
CA ALA A 244 9.70 26.50 -6.53
C ALA A 244 9.61 24.99 -6.32
N LEU A 245 8.39 24.46 -6.30
CA LEU A 245 8.16 23.01 -6.42
C LEU A 245 7.57 22.81 -7.80
N LEU A 246 8.40 22.29 -8.70
CA LEU A 246 8.03 21.97 -10.06
C LEU A 246 7.43 20.56 -10.05
N GLY A 247 6.13 20.52 -9.79
CA GLY A 247 5.34 19.35 -9.48
C GLY A 247 4.60 18.76 -10.66
N ASP A 248 4.60 19.38 -11.83
CA ASP A 248 3.89 18.83 -13.00
C ASP A 248 4.47 17.48 -13.45
N ARG A 249 5.81 17.35 -13.47
CA ARG A 249 6.50 16.13 -13.94
C ARG A 249 6.16 14.88 -13.10
N ILE A 250 5.78 15.02 -11.83
CA ILE A 250 5.39 13.88 -10.97
C ILE A 250 4.12 13.17 -11.47
N ARG A 251 3.29 13.88 -12.25
CA ARG A 251 2.02 13.36 -12.79
C ARG A 251 2.18 12.71 -14.16
N MET A 252 3.37 12.82 -14.77
CA MET A 252 3.61 12.42 -16.15
C MET A 252 4.22 11.00 -16.19
N ASN A 253 3.40 9.99 -16.48
CA ASN A 253 3.83 8.60 -16.60
C ASN A 253 4.21 8.22 -18.05
N ALA A 254 3.52 8.79 -19.04
CA ALA A 254 3.69 8.47 -20.46
C ALA A 254 4.96 9.09 -21.08
N ILE A 255 5.60 10.04 -20.38
CA ILE A 255 6.80 10.74 -20.87
C ILE A 255 8.08 9.89 -20.81
N ARG A 256 8.01 8.66 -20.29
CA ARG A 256 9.11 7.67 -20.25
C ARG A 256 9.37 7.09 -21.65
N ASN A 257 9.69 7.96 -22.60
CA ASN A 257 9.92 7.59 -23.99
C ASN A 257 10.97 8.51 -24.62
N GLU A 258 11.85 7.97 -25.47
CA GLU A 258 12.88 8.76 -26.13
C GLU A 258 12.33 9.87 -27.01
N ARG A 259 11.15 9.68 -27.61
CA ARG A 259 10.42 10.64 -28.46
C ARG A 259 9.82 11.82 -27.71
N VAL A 260 9.90 11.81 -26.38
CA VAL A 260 9.35 12.87 -25.52
C VAL A 260 10.46 13.70 -24.89
N TYR A 261 10.29 15.01 -24.93
CA TYR A 261 11.08 15.99 -24.17
C TYR A 261 10.17 16.78 -23.25
N MET A 262 10.60 17.02 -22.02
CA MET A 262 9.86 17.87 -21.09
C MET A 262 10.80 18.83 -20.38
N ARG A 263 10.36 20.06 -20.14
CA ARG A 263 11.05 21.07 -19.33
C ARG A 263 10.07 21.74 -18.38
N SER A 264 10.41 21.79 -17.11
CA SER A 264 9.62 22.49 -16.09
C SER A 264 10.21 23.87 -15.80
N LEU A 265 9.40 24.91 -15.97
CA LEU A 265 9.77 26.31 -15.72
C LEU A 265 9.09 26.82 -14.45
N ALA A 266 9.78 27.71 -13.74
CA ALA A 266 9.20 28.45 -12.63
C ALA A 266 8.74 29.83 -13.14
N THR A 267 7.61 30.36 -12.65
CA THR A 267 7.14 31.70 -13.05
C THR A 267 8.15 32.81 -12.75
N ARG A 268 8.96 32.67 -11.67
CA ARG A 268 9.99 33.63 -11.19
C ARG A 268 9.52 35.07 -10.94
N GLN A 269 8.22 35.35 -11.12
CA GLN A 269 7.57 36.65 -10.95
C GLN A 269 6.22 36.47 -10.25
N SER A 270 5.74 37.54 -9.62
CA SER A 270 4.43 37.55 -8.94
C SER A 270 3.29 37.82 -9.92
N ASN A 271 2.19 37.07 -9.81
CA ASN A 271 0.91 37.29 -10.50
C ASN A 271 0.93 37.08 -12.03
N LEU A 272 1.86 36.27 -12.56
CA LEU A 272 1.85 35.85 -13.96
C LEU A 272 1.65 34.34 -14.05
N ALA A 273 0.86 33.92 -15.04
CA ALA A 273 0.57 32.52 -15.30
C ALA A 273 1.72 31.81 -16.03
N LEU A 274 2.50 32.58 -16.80
CA LEU A 274 3.65 32.14 -17.59
C LEU A 274 4.96 32.80 -17.12
N SER A 275 6.08 32.15 -17.44
CA SER A 275 7.42 32.75 -17.30
C SER A 275 7.72 33.66 -18.50
N LYS A 276 8.41 34.78 -18.26
CA LYS A 276 8.87 35.71 -19.32
C LYS A 276 9.73 35.04 -20.41
N HIS A 277 10.25 33.84 -20.14
CA HIS A 277 11.12 33.07 -21.05
C HIS A 277 10.41 31.91 -21.76
N VAL A 278 9.11 31.73 -21.57
CA VAL A 278 8.35 30.63 -22.20
C VAL A 278 8.46 30.67 -23.71
N LYS A 279 8.36 31.87 -24.31
CA LYS A 279 8.50 32.06 -25.76
C LYS A 279 9.86 31.56 -26.28
N GLU A 280 10.93 31.79 -25.52
CA GLU A 280 12.27 31.35 -25.90
C GLU A 280 12.38 29.83 -25.84
N ALA A 281 11.86 29.19 -24.79
CA ALA A 281 11.83 27.73 -24.69
C ALA A 281 11.04 27.09 -25.86
N VAL A 282 9.88 27.66 -26.20
CA VAL A 282 9.08 27.20 -27.36
C VAL A 282 9.85 27.39 -28.66
N ASN A 283 10.51 28.53 -28.88
CA ASN A 283 11.30 28.78 -30.08
C ASN A 283 12.48 27.81 -30.24
N ILE A 284 13.17 27.48 -29.14
CA ILE A 284 14.24 26.47 -29.14
C ILE A 284 13.69 25.10 -29.56
N LEU A 285 12.54 24.70 -29.03
CA LEU A 285 11.90 23.42 -29.38
C LEU A 285 11.38 23.40 -30.83
N LYS A 286 10.88 24.53 -31.35
CA LYS A 286 10.55 24.69 -32.77
C LYS A 286 11.79 24.56 -33.65
N ALA A 287 12.91 25.19 -33.26
CA ALA A 287 14.18 25.07 -33.97
C ALA A 287 14.76 23.65 -33.93
N ALA A 288 14.45 22.85 -32.91
CA ALA A 288 14.78 21.42 -32.82
C ALA A 288 13.82 20.51 -33.63
N ALA A 289 12.84 21.09 -34.33
CA ALA A 289 11.90 20.41 -35.20
C ALA A 289 11.15 19.24 -34.53
N TYR A 290 10.61 19.45 -33.33
CA TYR A 290 9.60 18.55 -32.75
C TYR A 290 8.31 18.60 -33.58
N ASP A 291 7.55 17.51 -33.62
CA ASP A 291 6.31 17.44 -34.40
C ASP A 291 5.15 18.16 -33.70
N LEU A 292 5.13 18.13 -32.35
CA LEU A 292 4.13 18.82 -31.52
C LEU A 292 4.80 19.40 -30.27
N ILE A 293 4.41 20.62 -29.88
CA ILE A 293 4.80 21.23 -28.61
C ILE A 293 3.55 21.46 -27.76
N ILE A 294 3.57 20.98 -26.51
CA ILE A 294 2.56 21.29 -25.49
C ILE A 294 3.12 22.33 -24.54
N LEU A 295 2.36 23.40 -24.29
CA LEU A 295 2.67 24.42 -23.31
C LEU A 295 1.60 24.42 -22.22
N GLU A 296 1.96 23.98 -21.02
CA GLU A 296 1.09 23.97 -19.84
C GLU A 296 1.38 25.17 -18.93
N THR A 297 0.32 25.90 -18.55
CA THR A 297 0.42 27.04 -17.62
C THR A 297 0.33 26.61 -16.15
N SER A 298 0.73 27.52 -15.26
CA SER A 298 0.39 27.38 -13.84
C SER A 298 -1.12 27.54 -13.62
N GLY A 299 -1.63 27.26 -12.42
CA GLY A 299 -3.05 27.45 -12.12
C GLY A 299 -3.48 28.91 -12.32
N ILE A 300 -4.38 29.17 -13.28
CA ILE A 300 -4.82 30.53 -13.62
C ILE A 300 -6.08 30.98 -12.88
N GLY A 301 -6.24 32.29 -12.77
CA GLY A 301 -7.48 32.95 -12.35
C GLY A 301 -8.49 33.04 -13.49
N GLN A 302 -9.59 33.78 -13.27
CA GLN A 302 -10.68 33.92 -14.25
C GLN A 302 -10.34 34.82 -15.44
N SER A 303 -9.33 35.70 -15.32
CA SER A 303 -9.00 36.75 -16.30
C SER A 303 -7.66 36.57 -17.03
N ASP A 304 -6.99 35.43 -16.89
CA ASP A 304 -5.67 35.20 -17.48
C ASP A 304 -5.79 34.54 -18.86
N THR A 305 -5.25 35.21 -19.90
CA THR A 305 -5.35 34.77 -21.31
C THR A 305 -3.99 34.66 -22.02
N GLU A 306 -2.88 34.84 -21.29
CA GLU A 306 -1.51 34.92 -21.83
C GLU A 306 -1.10 33.70 -22.67
N ILE A 307 -1.69 32.52 -22.44
CA ILE A 307 -1.37 31.30 -23.18
C ILE A 307 -1.62 31.44 -24.69
N ILE A 308 -2.61 32.25 -25.08
CA ILE A 308 -3.04 32.41 -26.48
C ILE A 308 -1.95 33.08 -27.30
N GLU A 309 -1.15 33.97 -26.70
CA GLU A 309 -0.05 34.66 -27.39
C GLU A 309 1.12 33.72 -27.73
N HIS A 310 1.12 32.51 -27.15
CA HIS A 310 2.20 31.54 -27.26
C HIS A 310 1.77 30.18 -27.83
N SER A 311 0.50 30.03 -28.25
CA SER A 311 -0.05 28.78 -28.77
C SER A 311 -0.87 28.97 -30.05
N ASP A 312 -0.84 27.99 -30.96
CA ASP A 312 -1.66 27.99 -32.18
C ASP A 312 -3.10 27.53 -31.90
N ILE A 313 -3.25 26.63 -30.92
CA ILE A 313 -4.52 26.11 -30.42
C ILE A 313 -4.52 26.14 -28.90
N SER A 314 -5.66 26.48 -28.30
CA SER A 314 -5.80 26.57 -26.84
C SER A 314 -6.87 25.63 -26.27
N LEU A 315 -6.51 24.91 -25.20
CA LEU A 315 -7.37 24.05 -24.41
C LEU A 315 -7.56 24.65 -23.02
N TYR A 316 -8.81 24.91 -22.65
CA TYR A 316 -9.16 25.34 -21.30
C TYR A 316 -9.67 24.16 -20.47
N VAL A 317 -8.99 23.87 -19.35
CA VAL A 317 -9.33 22.78 -18.43
C VAL A 317 -9.99 23.34 -17.18
N MET A 318 -11.18 22.87 -16.86
CA MET A 318 -11.94 23.28 -15.67
C MET A 318 -12.61 22.08 -14.99
N THR A 319 -13.15 22.30 -13.80
CA THR A 319 -13.91 21.30 -13.05
C THR A 319 -15.41 21.64 -13.00
N PRO A 320 -16.31 20.69 -12.73
CA PRO A 320 -17.73 20.96 -12.50
C PRO A 320 -18.03 21.95 -11.37
N GLU A 321 -17.08 22.19 -10.47
CA GLU A 321 -17.19 23.10 -9.34
C GLU A 321 -16.75 24.53 -9.71
N TYR A 322 -17.58 25.30 -10.42
CA TYR A 322 -17.30 26.70 -10.80
C TYR A 322 -18.22 27.74 -10.10
N GLY A 323 -19.08 27.28 -9.18
CA GLY A 323 -20.07 28.13 -8.51
C GLY A 323 -21.38 28.24 -9.30
N ALA A 324 -21.93 29.45 -9.41
CA ALA A 324 -23.16 29.69 -10.17
C ALA A 324 -22.87 29.79 -11.67
N ALA A 325 -23.85 29.45 -12.53
CA ALA A 325 -23.72 29.57 -13.99
C ALA A 325 -23.30 30.98 -14.46
N THR A 326 -23.68 32.03 -13.73
CA THR A 326 -23.26 33.42 -14.02
C THR A 326 -21.77 33.69 -13.80
N GLN A 327 -21.04 32.78 -13.14
CA GLN A 327 -19.58 32.87 -13.05
C GLN A 327 -18.89 32.53 -14.37
N LEU A 328 -19.54 31.72 -15.22
CA LEU A 328 -18.99 31.36 -16.53
C LEU A 328 -18.84 32.61 -17.43
N GLU A 329 -19.72 33.59 -17.28
CA GLU A 329 -19.66 34.88 -17.99
C GLU A 329 -18.44 35.74 -17.62
N LYS A 330 -17.68 35.36 -16.58
CA LYS A 330 -16.48 36.08 -16.11
C LYS A 330 -15.18 35.36 -16.42
N ILE A 331 -15.25 34.18 -17.05
CA ILE A 331 -14.06 33.39 -17.38
C ILE A 331 -13.66 33.76 -18.80
N ASP A 332 -12.66 34.62 -18.93
CA ASP A 332 -12.21 35.14 -20.23
C ASP A 332 -11.77 33.99 -21.16
N MET A 333 -11.16 32.93 -20.61
CA MET A 333 -10.76 31.77 -21.42
C MET A 333 -11.93 31.06 -22.12
N LEU A 334 -13.19 31.22 -21.69
CA LEU A 334 -14.34 30.67 -22.43
C LEU A 334 -14.62 31.43 -23.73
N ASP A 335 -14.17 32.68 -23.87
CA ASP A 335 -14.25 33.46 -25.11
C ASP A 335 -13.18 33.05 -26.11
N PHE A 336 -12.01 32.58 -25.64
CA PHE A 336 -10.85 32.38 -26.48
C PHE A 336 -10.43 30.92 -26.70
N ALA A 337 -10.80 30.01 -25.80
CA ALA A 337 -10.44 28.60 -25.92
C ALA A 337 -11.01 27.99 -27.21
N ASP A 338 -10.22 27.20 -27.90
CA ASP A 338 -10.70 26.43 -29.06
C ASP A 338 -11.49 25.20 -28.64
N ILE A 339 -11.06 24.60 -27.54
CA ILE A 339 -11.64 23.41 -26.95
C ILE A 339 -11.66 23.58 -25.44
N ILE A 340 -12.72 23.08 -24.80
CA ILE A 340 -12.85 23.06 -23.34
C ILE A 340 -12.89 21.62 -22.85
N ALA A 341 -12.07 21.31 -21.85
CA ALA A 341 -12.13 20.07 -21.10
C ALA A 341 -12.75 20.34 -19.71
N LEU A 342 -13.95 19.82 -19.48
CA LEU A 342 -14.55 19.74 -18.17
C LEU A 342 -14.06 18.46 -17.49
N ASN A 343 -12.87 18.53 -16.89
CA ASN A 343 -12.21 17.42 -16.23
C ASN A 343 -12.78 17.15 -14.84
N LYS A 344 -12.50 15.98 -14.27
CA LYS A 344 -13.16 15.46 -13.05
C LYS A 344 -14.67 15.35 -13.26
N PHE A 345 -15.05 14.85 -14.43
CA PHE A 345 -16.44 14.63 -14.81
C PHE A 345 -17.17 13.60 -13.90
N ASP A 346 -16.40 12.94 -13.05
CA ASP A 346 -16.84 12.05 -11.98
C ASP A 346 -17.48 12.77 -10.78
N LYS A 347 -17.38 14.11 -10.72
CA LYS A 347 -17.94 14.96 -9.66
C LYS A 347 -19.44 15.20 -9.84
N ARG A 348 -20.12 15.48 -8.71
CA ARG A 348 -21.57 15.75 -8.72
C ARG A 348 -21.87 17.03 -9.51
N GLY A 349 -22.91 17.00 -10.32
CA GLY A 349 -23.32 18.13 -11.15
C GLY A 349 -22.54 18.27 -12.45
N ALA A 350 -21.68 17.32 -12.81
CA ALA A 350 -20.89 17.35 -14.05
C ALA A 350 -21.74 17.45 -15.33
N LEU A 351 -22.91 16.80 -15.38
CA LEU A 351 -23.83 16.88 -16.53
C LEU A 351 -24.43 18.28 -16.68
N ASP A 352 -24.87 18.88 -15.56
CA ASP A 352 -25.39 20.25 -15.56
C ASP A 352 -24.28 21.24 -15.93
N ALA A 353 -23.10 21.04 -15.37
CA ALA A 353 -21.89 21.80 -15.69
C ALA A 353 -21.53 21.73 -17.17
N LEU A 354 -21.57 20.53 -17.78
CA LEU A 354 -21.31 20.36 -19.21
C LEU A 354 -22.28 21.19 -20.04
N ARG A 355 -23.56 21.11 -19.71
CA ARG A 355 -24.62 21.83 -20.41
C ARG A 355 -24.46 23.34 -20.28
N ASP A 356 -24.17 23.84 -19.09
CA ASP A 356 -23.99 25.26 -18.83
C ASP A 356 -22.77 25.81 -19.58
N VAL A 357 -21.65 25.08 -19.56
CA VAL A 357 -20.42 25.46 -20.27
C VAL A 357 -20.62 25.40 -21.79
N LYS A 358 -21.30 24.36 -22.33
CA LYS A 358 -21.66 24.28 -23.75
C LYS A 358 -22.50 25.48 -24.20
N LYS A 359 -23.53 25.83 -23.42
CA LYS A 359 -24.36 27.01 -23.71
C LYS A 359 -23.58 28.32 -23.60
N GLN A 360 -22.69 28.44 -22.63
CA GLN A 360 -21.88 29.65 -22.49
C GLN A 360 -20.91 29.78 -23.67
N TYR A 361 -20.24 28.70 -24.07
CA TYR A 361 -19.39 28.68 -25.26
C TYR A 361 -20.19 29.10 -26.51
N GLN A 362 -21.38 28.50 -26.71
CA GLN A 362 -22.25 28.87 -27.83
C GLN A 362 -22.56 30.37 -27.86
N ARG A 363 -22.85 30.98 -26.70
CA ARG A 363 -23.15 32.42 -26.57
C ARG A 363 -21.93 33.28 -26.88
N ASN A 364 -20.78 32.94 -26.29
CA ASN A 364 -19.53 33.68 -26.46
C ASN A 364 -19.11 33.73 -27.93
N HIS A 365 -19.30 32.61 -28.65
CA HIS A 365 -18.94 32.47 -30.07
C HIS A 365 -20.11 32.78 -31.05
N GLN A 366 -21.26 33.21 -30.54
CA GLN A 366 -22.48 33.55 -31.32
C GLN A 366 -23.00 32.42 -32.23
N LEU A 367 -22.80 31.16 -31.84
CA LEU A 367 -23.14 29.96 -32.62
C LEU A 367 -24.59 29.48 -32.39
N PHE A 368 -25.56 30.41 -32.39
CA PHE A 368 -26.96 30.13 -32.03
C PHE A 368 -27.69 29.18 -32.99
N ASP A 369 -27.20 29.05 -34.22
CA ASP A 369 -27.77 28.18 -35.26
C ASP A 369 -27.32 26.71 -35.15
N LEU A 370 -26.31 26.42 -34.32
CA LEU A 370 -25.80 25.07 -34.07
C LEU A 370 -26.46 24.44 -32.84
N ASN A 371 -26.48 23.10 -32.77
CA ASN A 371 -26.95 22.43 -31.56
C ASN A 371 -25.91 22.65 -30.44
N PRO A 372 -26.33 23.06 -29.22
CA PRO A 372 -25.41 23.14 -28.08
C PRO A 372 -24.60 21.87 -27.83
N ASP A 373 -25.12 20.69 -28.18
CA ASP A 373 -24.41 19.43 -28.01
C ASP A 373 -23.17 19.29 -28.90
N ASP A 374 -23.10 20.02 -30.01
CA ASP A 374 -21.98 20.03 -30.97
C ASP A 374 -20.84 20.99 -30.56
N MET A 375 -21.02 21.75 -29.48
CA MET A 375 -19.98 22.68 -29.00
C MET A 375 -18.74 21.88 -28.53
N PRO A 376 -17.51 22.38 -28.77
CA PRO A 376 -16.24 21.69 -28.50
C PRO A 376 -15.90 21.65 -27.00
N VAL A 377 -16.82 21.13 -26.19
CA VAL A 377 -16.74 21.04 -24.74
C VAL A 377 -16.93 19.57 -24.37
N TYR A 378 -15.89 18.98 -23.78
CA TYR A 378 -15.80 17.55 -23.50
C TYR A 378 -15.72 17.29 -22.01
N GLY A 379 -16.56 16.38 -21.50
CA GLY A 379 -16.42 15.84 -20.15
C GLY A 379 -15.30 14.81 -20.12
N THR A 380 -14.34 14.96 -19.21
CA THR A 380 -13.17 14.06 -19.12
C THR A 380 -12.92 13.60 -17.68
N ILE A 381 -12.36 12.39 -17.54
CA ILE A 381 -11.91 11.85 -16.27
C ILE A 381 -10.47 11.37 -16.45
N ALA A 382 -9.50 12.30 -16.38
CA ALA A 382 -8.08 11.97 -16.59
C ALA A 382 -7.51 10.96 -15.58
N SER A 383 -8.18 10.76 -14.43
CA SER A 383 -7.79 9.73 -13.45
C SER A 383 -8.25 8.32 -13.82
N GLN A 384 -9.18 8.20 -14.77
CA GLN A 384 -9.74 6.92 -15.22
C GLN A 384 -8.96 6.43 -16.44
N PHE A 385 -8.38 5.24 -16.32
CA PHE A 385 -7.63 4.62 -17.39
C PHE A 385 -8.53 4.37 -18.62
N ASN A 386 -8.06 4.80 -19.80
CA ASN A 386 -8.76 4.68 -21.08
C ASN A 386 -10.18 5.29 -21.06
N ASP A 387 -10.32 6.44 -20.39
CA ASP A 387 -11.57 7.20 -20.34
C ASP A 387 -12.10 7.56 -21.74
N PRO A 388 -13.35 7.20 -22.10
CA PRO A 388 -13.96 7.53 -23.39
C PRO A 388 -13.99 9.03 -23.70
N GLY A 389 -14.31 9.86 -22.70
CA GLY A 389 -14.35 11.32 -22.86
C GLY A 389 -12.98 11.91 -23.18
N THR A 390 -11.92 11.41 -22.54
CA THR A 390 -10.53 11.79 -22.83
C THR A 390 -10.11 11.35 -24.23
N ASN A 391 -10.56 10.19 -24.70
CA ASN A 391 -10.33 9.72 -26.08
C ASN A 391 -11.02 10.62 -27.11
N ALA A 392 -12.27 11.03 -26.86
CA ALA A 392 -13.00 11.98 -27.69
C ALA A 392 -12.32 13.37 -27.72
N LEU A 393 -11.87 13.84 -26.55
CA LEU A 393 -11.12 15.09 -26.44
C LEU A 393 -9.81 15.04 -27.25
N TYR A 394 -9.02 13.97 -27.13
CA TYR A 394 -7.77 13.80 -27.90
C TYR A 394 -8.04 13.90 -29.39
N ARG A 395 -9.05 13.18 -29.90
CA ARG A 395 -9.44 13.23 -31.31
C ARG A 395 -9.78 14.65 -31.76
N ALA A 396 -10.61 15.34 -30.99
CA ALA A 396 -11.02 16.71 -31.28
C ALA A 396 -9.84 17.69 -31.29
N ILE A 397 -8.90 17.55 -30.35
CA ILE A 397 -7.66 18.34 -30.31
C ILE A 397 -6.84 18.13 -31.58
N MET A 398 -6.60 16.86 -31.97
CA MET A 398 -5.79 16.56 -33.14
C MET A 398 -6.45 17.07 -34.43
N ASP A 399 -7.77 16.88 -34.60
CA ASP A 399 -8.49 17.38 -35.76
C ASP A 399 -8.47 18.91 -35.84
N LYS A 400 -8.70 19.61 -34.72
CA LYS A 400 -8.65 21.07 -34.66
C LYS A 400 -7.24 21.62 -34.88
N LEU A 401 -6.22 20.91 -34.40
CA LEU A 401 -4.82 21.26 -34.60
C LEU A 401 -4.44 21.18 -36.08
N VAL A 402 -4.83 20.10 -36.78
CA VAL A 402 -4.63 19.96 -38.23
C VAL A 402 -5.40 21.05 -38.99
N GLU A 403 -6.66 21.31 -38.61
CA GLU A 403 -7.50 22.35 -39.24
C GLU A 403 -6.85 23.74 -39.17
N LYS A 404 -6.33 24.13 -38.00
CA LYS A 404 -5.75 25.47 -37.79
C LYS A 404 -4.34 25.63 -38.35
N THR A 405 -3.51 24.61 -38.24
CA THR A 405 -2.07 24.72 -38.54
C THR A 405 -1.69 24.15 -39.90
N GLY A 406 -2.57 23.36 -40.53
CA GLY A 406 -2.26 22.66 -41.78
C GLY A 406 -1.25 21.51 -41.62
N ALA A 407 -1.00 21.06 -40.37
CA ALA A 407 -0.06 19.99 -40.07
C ALA A 407 -0.62 18.60 -40.43
N ASP A 408 -0.81 18.33 -41.73
CA ASP A 408 -1.38 17.09 -42.26
C ASP A 408 -0.69 15.81 -41.76
N GLN A 409 0.59 15.89 -41.37
CA GLN A 409 1.35 14.78 -40.78
C GLN A 409 0.86 14.35 -39.39
N LEU A 410 0.00 15.14 -38.75
CA LEU A 410 -0.61 14.87 -37.44
C LEU A 410 -2.09 14.45 -37.56
N LYS A 411 -2.53 14.01 -38.74
CA LYS A 411 -3.86 13.41 -38.92
C LYS A 411 -3.95 12.12 -38.12
N SER A 412 -4.69 12.18 -37.02
CA SER A 412 -4.94 11.05 -36.14
C SER A 412 -5.67 9.91 -36.86
N THR A 413 -5.39 8.67 -36.48
CA THR A 413 -6.19 7.47 -36.85
C THR A 413 -6.92 6.87 -35.64
N PHE A 414 -6.78 7.50 -34.47
CA PHE A 414 -7.35 7.05 -33.22
C PHE A 414 -8.87 6.95 -33.29
N ALA A 415 -9.41 5.79 -32.96
CA ALA A 415 -10.85 5.53 -32.95
C ALA A 415 -11.48 6.09 -31.66
N SER A 416 -12.49 6.94 -31.80
CA SER A 416 -13.31 7.43 -30.68
C SER A 416 -14.64 6.68 -30.63
N SER A 417 -15.05 6.20 -29.45
CA SER A 417 -16.41 5.71 -29.19
C SER A 417 -17.36 6.88 -28.88
N GLU A 418 -18.65 6.76 -29.23
CA GLU A 418 -19.70 7.72 -28.82
C GLU A 418 -20.13 7.57 -27.34
N GLU A 419 -19.54 6.64 -26.60
CA GLU A 419 -19.83 6.42 -25.18
C GLU A 419 -19.43 7.64 -24.34
N MET A 420 -20.35 8.11 -23.49
CA MET A 420 -20.05 9.14 -22.51
C MET A 420 -19.19 8.59 -21.37
N SER A 421 -18.32 9.44 -20.81
CA SER A 421 -17.61 9.14 -19.56
C SER A 421 -18.60 8.92 -18.42
N GLU A 422 -18.87 7.66 -18.09
CA GLU A 422 -19.59 7.28 -16.88
C GLU A 422 -18.60 6.78 -15.82
N LYS A 423 -18.68 7.37 -14.63
CA LYS A 423 -17.82 6.95 -13.51
C LYS A 423 -18.24 5.56 -13.03
N ILE A 424 -17.28 4.64 -12.98
CA ILE A 424 -17.43 3.39 -12.21
C ILE A 424 -17.24 3.73 -10.73
N TYR A 425 -18.35 3.88 -10.00
CA TYR A 425 -18.28 4.14 -8.56
C TYR A 425 -17.87 2.88 -7.80
N ILE A 426 -16.69 2.92 -7.16
CA ILE A 426 -16.31 1.92 -6.15
C ILE A 426 -17.32 1.97 -5.00
N ILE A 427 -17.59 3.16 -4.48
CA ILE A 427 -18.60 3.38 -3.44
C ILE A 427 -19.77 4.17 -4.04
N PRO A 428 -20.99 3.62 -4.05
CA PRO A 428 -22.15 4.32 -4.57
C PRO A 428 -22.38 5.66 -3.85
N PRO A 429 -22.77 6.75 -4.55
CA PRO A 429 -22.96 8.08 -3.94
C PRO A 429 -23.88 8.10 -2.70
N LYS A 430 -24.91 7.25 -2.69
CA LYS A 430 -25.85 7.08 -1.56
C LYS A 430 -25.20 6.54 -0.28
N ARG A 431 -24.00 5.94 -0.37
CA ARG A 431 -23.26 5.35 0.75
C ARG A 431 -22.08 6.21 1.19
N THR A 432 -21.85 7.39 0.62
CA THR A 432 -20.67 8.25 0.93
C THR A 432 -20.46 8.56 2.42
N ARG A 433 -21.50 8.49 3.26
CA ARG A 433 -21.44 8.77 4.71
C ARG A 433 -21.33 7.51 5.60
N TYR A 434 -21.01 6.34 5.02
CA TYR A 434 -20.95 5.06 5.72
C TYR A 434 -20.13 5.10 7.03
N LEU A 435 -18.95 5.73 7.04
CA LEU A 435 -18.14 5.85 8.26
C LEU A 435 -18.84 6.64 9.38
N SER A 436 -19.57 7.71 9.04
CA SER A 436 -20.37 8.46 10.01
C SER A 436 -21.50 7.59 10.58
N GLU A 437 -22.19 6.84 9.72
CA GLU A 437 -23.27 5.93 10.14
C GLU A 437 -22.76 4.82 11.07
N ILE A 438 -21.55 4.30 10.83
CA ILE A 438 -20.88 3.31 11.69
C ILE A 438 -20.50 3.92 13.05
N ALA A 439 -19.97 5.14 13.05
CA ALA A 439 -19.62 5.84 14.29
C ALA A 439 -20.87 6.15 15.13
N GLU A 440 -21.95 6.62 14.50
CA GLU A 440 -23.25 6.83 15.14
C GLU A 440 -23.82 5.53 15.70
N ASN A 441 -23.72 4.43 14.95
CA ASN A 441 -24.16 3.10 15.40
C ASN A 441 -23.42 2.61 16.65
N ASN A 442 -22.09 2.74 16.68
CA ASN A 442 -21.26 2.35 17.83
C ASN A 442 -21.61 3.18 19.06
N ARG A 443 -21.68 4.52 18.93
CA ARG A 443 -22.08 5.41 20.03
C ARG A 443 -23.50 5.13 20.53
N ALA A 444 -24.43 4.82 19.63
CA ALA A 444 -25.79 4.47 20.00
C ALA A 444 -25.85 3.15 20.78
N TYR A 445 -25.03 2.15 20.39
CA TYR A 445 -24.89 0.92 21.15
C TYR A 445 -24.36 1.20 22.56
N ASP A 446 -23.32 2.02 22.69
CA ASP A 446 -22.71 2.35 23.99
C ASP A 446 -23.68 3.09 24.91
N LYS A 447 -24.42 4.04 24.35
CA LYS A 447 -25.50 4.73 25.05
C LYS A 447 -26.56 3.74 25.54
N LYS A 448 -27.06 2.85 24.67
CA LYS A 448 -28.05 1.84 25.05
C LYS A 448 -27.51 0.90 26.13
N ALA A 449 -26.26 0.46 26.02
CA ALA A 449 -25.62 -0.40 27.03
C ALA A 449 -25.54 0.31 28.39
N GLY A 450 -25.20 1.60 28.42
CA GLY A 450 -25.22 2.43 29.63
C GLY A 450 -26.62 2.58 30.22
N GLU A 451 -27.62 2.94 29.41
CA GLU A 451 -29.02 3.07 29.83
C GLU A 451 -29.56 1.75 30.42
N GLN A 452 -29.26 0.62 29.79
CA GLN A 452 -29.67 -0.71 30.27
C GLN A 452 -28.95 -1.11 31.57
N ALA A 453 -27.66 -0.79 31.71
CA ALA A 453 -26.91 -0.99 32.95
C ALA A 453 -27.49 -0.16 34.11
N GLU A 454 -27.91 1.09 33.86
CA GLU A 454 -28.57 1.91 34.88
C GLU A 454 -29.92 1.32 35.33
N VAL A 455 -30.72 0.81 34.40
CA VAL A 455 -31.98 0.12 34.73
C VAL A 455 -31.69 -1.13 35.57
N ALA A 456 -30.71 -1.96 35.16
CA ALA A 456 -30.29 -3.12 35.91
C ALA A 456 -29.80 -2.77 37.32
N GLN A 457 -29.07 -1.64 37.48
CA GLN A 457 -28.62 -1.17 38.79
C GLN A 457 -29.79 -0.78 39.71
N LYS A 458 -30.79 -0.08 39.17
CA LYS A 458 -32.01 0.28 39.92
C LYS A 458 -32.80 -0.97 40.34
N LEU A 459 -32.91 -1.95 39.42
CA LEU A 459 -33.55 -3.24 39.71
C LEU A 459 -32.81 -4.00 40.80
N TYR A 460 -31.47 -4.00 40.79
CA TYR A 460 -30.67 -4.61 41.85
C TYR A 460 -30.91 -3.93 43.21
N GLY A 461 -30.98 -2.60 43.24
CA GLY A 461 -31.31 -1.86 44.46
C GLY A 461 -32.68 -2.23 45.03
N LEU A 462 -33.71 -2.33 44.17
CA LEU A 462 -35.05 -2.79 44.58
C LEU A 462 -35.04 -4.25 45.03
N TYR A 463 -34.33 -5.14 44.33
CA TYR A 463 -34.16 -6.54 44.70
C TYR A 463 -33.54 -6.67 46.10
N GLN A 464 -32.47 -5.93 46.40
CA GLN A 464 -31.85 -5.91 47.73
C GLN A 464 -32.80 -5.36 48.81
N ALA A 465 -33.57 -4.32 48.50
CA ALA A 465 -34.58 -3.80 49.42
C ALA A 465 -35.67 -4.85 49.71
N ILE A 466 -36.19 -5.53 48.68
CA ILE A 466 -37.19 -6.60 48.84
C ILE A 466 -36.64 -7.73 49.71
N LEU A 467 -35.40 -8.18 49.47
CA LEU A 467 -34.74 -9.17 50.33
C LEU A 467 -34.62 -8.72 51.78
N THR A 468 -34.29 -7.44 52.00
CA THR A 468 -34.12 -6.87 53.34
C THR A 468 -35.43 -6.81 54.11
N PHE A 469 -36.54 -6.41 53.45
CA PHE A 469 -37.84 -6.24 54.11
C PHE A 469 -38.72 -7.49 54.12
N GLY A 470 -38.54 -8.40 53.14
CA GLY A 470 -39.38 -9.58 52.94
C GLY A 470 -38.70 -10.93 53.17
N GLY A 471 -37.38 -10.97 53.27
CA GLY A 471 -36.62 -12.22 53.36
C GLY A 471 -36.48 -12.94 52.01
N PRO A 472 -35.67 -14.01 51.95
CA PRO A 472 -35.30 -14.69 50.69
C PRO A 472 -36.46 -15.46 50.03
N ASP A 473 -37.51 -15.79 50.79
CA ASP A 473 -38.63 -16.60 50.30
C ASP A 473 -39.58 -15.84 49.37
N VAL A 474 -39.59 -14.49 49.45
CA VAL A 474 -40.46 -13.61 48.64
C VAL A 474 -40.07 -13.60 47.14
N LEU A 475 -38.85 -14.01 46.82
CA LEU A 475 -38.30 -13.97 45.46
C LEU A 475 -38.18 -15.37 44.81
N LYS A 476 -38.86 -16.38 45.38
CA LYS A 476 -38.86 -17.76 44.84
C LYS A 476 -39.73 -17.92 43.58
N GLU A 477 -40.63 -16.98 43.31
CA GLU A 477 -41.49 -16.98 42.12
C GLU A 477 -40.91 -16.07 41.02
N GLU A 478 -40.97 -16.50 39.75
CA GLU A 478 -40.39 -15.76 38.60
C GLU A 478 -41.04 -14.39 38.36
N ASN A 479 -42.27 -14.21 38.83
CA ASN A 479 -43.00 -12.94 38.89
C ASN A 479 -43.75 -12.90 40.23
N PRO A 480 -43.14 -12.37 41.31
CA PRO A 480 -43.82 -12.28 42.59
C PRO A 480 -45.02 -11.32 42.44
N GLU A 481 -46.23 -11.85 42.59
CA GLU A 481 -47.43 -11.02 42.59
C GLU A 481 -47.53 -10.26 43.93
N PRO A 482 -47.99 -8.99 43.93
CA PRO A 482 -48.20 -8.22 45.15
C PRO A 482 -49.42 -8.78 45.92
N THR A 483 -49.25 -9.87 46.67
CA THR A 483 -50.35 -10.61 47.31
C THR A 483 -50.26 -10.69 48.85
N GLY A 484 -49.40 -9.89 49.50
CA GLY A 484 -49.16 -9.97 50.95
C GLY A 484 -49.46 -8.70 51.79
N GLU A 485 -49.69 -8.91 53.10
CA GLU A 485 -50.06 -7.94 54.15
C GLU A 485 -49.04 -6.79 54.41
N ASN A 486 -47.88 -6.79 53.74
CA ASN A 486 -46.83 -5.78 53.92
C ASN A 486 -46.82 -4.79 52.74
N GLU A 487 -47.43 -3.62 52.95
CA GLU A 487 -47.57 -2.55 51.94
C GLU A 487 -46.24 -2.11 51.31
N VAL A 488 -45.14 -2.16 52.09
CA VAL A 488 -43.80 -1.78 51.61
C VAL A 488 -43.30 -2.77 50.57
N ILE A 489 -43.46 -4.08 50.83
CA ILE A 489 -43.02 -5.14 49.90
C ILE A 489 -43.85 -5.10 48.62
N SER A 490 -45.17 -4.99 48.74
CA SER A 490 -46.08 -4.90 47.58
C SER A 490 -45.76 -3.69 46.69
N SER A 491 -45.42 -2.54 47.30
CA SER A 491 -45.00 -1.34 46.56
C SER A 491 -43.64 -1.51 45.86
N LEU A 492 -42.66 -2.13 46.54
CA LEU A 492 -41.35 -2.41 45.96
C LEU A 492 -41.43 -3.41 44.79
N LEU A 493 -42.24 -4.47 44.93
CA LEU A 493 -42.50 -5.45 43.86
C LEU A 493 -43.21 -4.82 42.67
N ALA A 494 -44.22 -3.98 42.90
CA ALA A 494 -44.88 -3.23 41.83
C ALA A 494 -43.88 -2.35 41.07
N LYS A 495 -43.00 -1.61 41.78
CA LYS A 495 -41.97 -0.78 41.15
C LYS A 495 -40.91 -1.61 40.43
N PHE A 496 -40.54 -2.77 40.97
CA PHE A 496 -39.60 -3.70 40.32
C PHE A 496 -40.17 -4.20 38.99
N ASN A 497 -41.42 -4.67 38.99
CA ASN A 497 -42.11 -5.16 37.79
C ASN A 497 -42.35 -4.05 36.77
N GLU A 498 -42.56 -2.81 37.21
CA GLU A 498 -42.63 -1.64 36.33
C GLU A 498 -41.29 -1.37 35.64
N LEU A 499 -40.20 -1.20 36.42
CA LEU A 499 -38.86 -0.93 35.88
C LEU A 499 -38.29 -2.08 35.04
N LYS A 500 -38.67 -3.32 35.33
CA LYS A 500 -38.23 -4.50 34.55
C LYS A 500 -38.70 -4.42 33.11
N LYS A 501 -39.80 -3.71 32.81
CA LYS A 501 -40.30 -3.51 31.43
C LYS A 501 -39.36 -2.64 30.59
N ASP A 502 -38.54 -1.81 31.24
CA ASP A 502 -37.56 -0.95 30.57
C ASP A 502 -36.23 -1.70 30.31
N LEU A 503 -36.08 -2.92 30.84
CA LEU A 503 -34.93 -3.78 30.59
C LEU A 503 -35.21 -4.72 29.40
N ASP A 504 -34.26 -4.79 28.47
CA ASP A 504 -34.29 -5.72 27.35
C ASP A 504 -34.35 -7.17 27.89
N PRO A 505 -35.28 -8.03 27.44
CA PRO A 505 -35.40 -9.40 27.92
C PRO A 505 -34.10 -10.20 27.80
N HIS A 506 -33.31 -9.96 26.75
CA HIS A 506 -32.02 -10.65 26.60
C HIS A 506 -31.01 -10.25 27.67
N ASN A 507 -31.04 -8.99 28.11
CA ASN A 507 -30.18 -8.50 29.20
C ASN A 507 -30.60 -9.10 30.54
N TRP A 508 -31.90 -9.37 30.74
CA TRP A 508 -32.39 -10.09 31.91
C TRP A 508 -31.88 -11.53 31.96
N ASP A 509 -31.83 -12.22 30.81
CA ASP A 509 -31.28 -13.58 30.72
C ASP A 509 -29.79 -13.60 31.09
N ILE A 510 -29.00 -12.61 30.64
CA ILE A 510 -27.58 -12.47 31.03
C ILE A 510 -27.42 -12.41 32.56
N ILE A 511 -28.27 -11.62 33.24
CA ILE A 511 -28.22 -11.47 34.71
C ILE A 511 -28.61 -12.79 35.39
N ARG A 512 -29.68 -13.43 34.93
CA ARG A 512 -30.18 -14.70 35.50
C ARG A 512 -29.19 -15.85 35.34
N GLU A 513 -28.58 -15.96 34.17
CA GLU A 513 -27.70 -17.07 33.81
C GLU A 513 -26.25 -16.88 34.25
N TRP A 514 -25.93 -15.74 34.88
CA TRP A 514 -24.57 -15.40 35.28
C TRP A 514 -23.91 -16.46 36.18
N GLU A 515 -24.63 -17.00 37.16
CA GLU A 515 -24.11 -18.08 38.03
C GLU A 515 -23.79 -19.35 37.22
N GLY A 516 -24.60 -19.67 36.22
CA GLY A 516 -24.34 -20.76 35.29
C GLY A 516 -23.07 -20.50 34.45
N LYS A 517 -22.86 -19.26 34.01
CA LYS A 517 -21.64 -18.84 33.31
C LYS A 517 -20.40 -18.92 34.21
N LEU A 518 -20.48 -18.42 35.46
CA LEU A 518 -19.43 -18.54 36.45
C LEU A 518 -19.02 -20.00 36.66
N LYS A 519 -20.02 -20.89 36.81
CA LYS A 519 -19.78 -22.32 36.98
C LYS A 519 -19.03 -22.91 35.78
N ARG A 520 -19.47 -22.65 34.55
CA ARG A 520 -18.82 -23.18 33.33
C ARG A 520 -17.31 -22.88 33.24
N TYR A 521 -16.89 -21.70 33.67
CA TYR A 521 -15.47 -21.30 33.66
C TYR A 521 -14.69 -21.73 34.92
N ARG A 522 -15.38 -22.14 36.00
CA ARG A 522 -14.77 -22.68 37.23
C ARG A 522 -14.64 -24.20 37.22
N ASP A 523 -15.53 -24.90 36.51
CA ASP A 523 -15.45 -26.35 36.32
C ASP A 523 -14.11 -26.72 35.68
N GLU A 524 -13.57 -27.92 35.99
CA GLU A 524 -12.23 -28.34 35.56
C GLU A 524 -12.07 -28.33 34.03
N VAL A 525 -13.14 -28.67 33.32
CA VAL A 525 -13.19 -28.79 31.86
C VAL A 525 -14.32 -27.94 31.30
N TYR A 526 -13.99 -27.12 30.30
CA TYR A 526 -14.95 -26.42 29.49
C TYR A 526 -15.16 -27.16 28.16
N THR A 527 -16.40 -27.47 27.83
CA THR A 527 -16.78 -28.17 26.60
C THR A 527 -17.53 -27.26 25.65
N PHE A 528 -17.11 -27.19 24.40
CA PHE A 528 -17.83 -26.49 23.33
C PHE A 528 -17.71 -27.22 22.00
N THR A 529 -18.64 -26.92 21.08
CA THR A 529 -18.71 -27.58 19.77
C THR A 529 -18.15 -26.67 18.68
N VAL A 530 -17.25 -27.19 17.86
CA VAL A 530 -16.72 -26.52 16.66
C VAL A 530 -16.89 -27.45 15.47
N ARG A 531 -17.69 -27.05 14.47
CA ARG A 531 -17.95 -27.84 13.25
C ARG A 531 -18.31 -29.30 13.59
N ASP A 532 -19.28 -29.46 14.51
CA ASP A 532 -19.79 -30.74 15.01
C ASP A 532 -18.81 -31.61 15.82
N LYS A 533 -17.62 -31.08 16.15
CA LYS A 533 -16.66 -31.73 17.06
C LYS A 533 -16.74 -31.12 18.45
N LYS A 534 -16.90 -31.96 19.47
CA LYS A 534 -16.75 -31.54 20.87
C LYS A 534 -15.28 -31.33 21.18
N ILE A 535 -14.95 -30.15 21.68
CA ILE A 535 -13.62 -29.78 22.16
C ILE A 535 -13.72 -29.61 23.67
N GLU A 536 -12.81 -30.25 24.39
CA GLU A 536 -12.69 -30.20 25.84
C GLU A 536 -11.37 -29.50 26.20
N ILE A 537 -11.45 -28.45 27.01
CA ILE A 537 -10.29 -27.64 27.40
C ILE A 537 -10.26 -27.53 28.93
N LYS A 538 -9.10 -27.79 29.52
CA LYS A 538 -8.87 -27.50 30.94
C LYS A 538 -8.96 -26.00 31.18
N THR A 539 -9.77 -25.59 32.15
CA THR A 539 -10.00 -24.18 32.50
C THR A 539 -8.88 -23.58 33.36
N HIS A 540 -8.05 -24.44 33.96
CA HIS A 540 -6.96 -24.03 34.86
C HIS A 540 -5.62 -24.63 34.43
N THR A 541 -4.55 -23.95 34.78
CA THR A 541 -3.15 -24.41 34.67
C THR A 541 -2.52 -24.41 36.05
N GLU A 542 -1.91 -25.52 36.45
CA GLU A 542 -1.23 -25.63 37.74
C GLU A 542 0.17 -25.01 37.69
N SER A 543 0.50 -24.16 38.66
CA SER A 543 1.85 -23.58 38.81
C SER A 543 2.81 -24.51 39.57
N LEU A 544 4.11 -24.18 39.58
CA LEU A 544 5.10 -24.87 40.42
C LEU A 544 4.79 -24.81 41.92
N SER A 545 3.98 -23.84 42.36
CA SER A 545 3.50 -23.71 43.74
C SER A 545 2.13 -24.36 43.96
N HIS A 546 1.69 -25.23 43.05
CA HIS A 546 0.38 -25.90 43.07
C HIS A 546 -0.83 -24.94 43.06
N THR A 547 -0.63 -23.71 42.59
CA THR A 547 -1.72 -22.75 42.44
C THR A 547 -2.44 -23.02 41.13
N MET A 548 -3.75 -23.23 41.19
CA MET A 548 -4.60 -23.40 40.02
C MET A 548 -4.89 -22.04 39.39
N ILE A 549 -4.12 -21.66 38.39
CA ILE A 549 -4.26 -20.39 37.66
C ILE A 549 -5.40 -20.53 36.64
N PRO A 550 -6.49 -19.76 36.74
CA PRO A 550 -7.57 -19.80 35.76
C PRO A 550 -7.08 -19.23 34.42
N LYS A 551 -7.43 -19.90 33.32
CA LYS A 551 -7.19 -19.39 31.97
C LYS A 551 -8.05 -18.18 31.66
N VAL A 552 -9.28 -18.13 32.14
CA VAL A 552 -10.17 -16.96 32.01
C VAL A 552 -10.64 -16.56 33.40
N SER A 553 -10.27 -15.35 33.82
CA SER A 553 -10.70 -14.75 35.07
C SER A 553 -12.03 -14.01 34.87
N LEU A 554 -12.98 -14.21 35.77
CA LEU A 554 -14.28 -13.54 35.76
C LEU A 554 -14.36 -12.45 36.84
N PRO A 555 -15.09 -11.34 36.59
CA PRO A 555 -15.26 -10.31 37.59
C PRO A 555 -16.06 -10.82 38.80
N ARG A 556 -15.84 -10.18 39.95
CA ARG A 556 -16.53 -10.49 41.21
C ARG A 556 -17.67 -9.50 41.51
N TYR A 557 -18.28 -8.94 40.46
CA TYR A 557 -19.38 -7.99 40.59
C TYR A 557 -20.62 -8.65 41.20
N GLN A 558 -21.26 -7.94 42.12
CA GLN A 558 -22.55 -8.33 42.69
C GLN A 558 -23.70 -7.48 42.15
N ALA A 559 -23.42 -6.21 41.85
CA ALA A 559 -24.38 -5.27 41.32
C ALA A 559 -24.71 -5.60 39.86
N TRP A 560 -26.01 -5.66 39.53
CA TRP A 560 -26.44 -6.03 38.19
C TRP A 560 -26.07 -4.99 37.13
N GLY A 561 -25.92 -3.72 37.49
CA GLY A 561 -25.47 -2.68 36.56
C GLY A 561 -24.05 -2.91 36.04
N ASP A 562 -23.09 -3.12 36.96
CA ASP A 562 -21.69 -3.38 36.60
C ASP A 562 -21.54 -4.70 35.82
N LEU A 563 -22.26 -5.74 36.25
CA LEU A 563 -22.30 -7.04 35.57
C LEU A 563 -22.81 -6.91 34.13
N LEU A 564 -23.92 -6.20 33.94
CA LEU A 564 -24.51 -6.03 32.62
C LEU A 564 -23.62 -5.16 31.73
N LYS A 565 -23.09 -4.04 32.25
CA LYS A 565 -22.15 -3.18 31.53
C LYS A 565 -20.95 -3.98 31.03
N TRP A 566 -20.34 -4.78 31.90
CA TRP A 566 -19.19 -5.61 31.55
C TRP A 566 -19.51 -6.65 30.46
N ASN A 567 -20.65 -7.35 30.55
CA ASN A 567 -21.06 -8.33 29.52
C ASN A 567 -21.37 -7.67 28.16
N LEU A 568 -21.88 -6.43 28.15
CA LEU A 568 -22.20 -5.71 26.91
C LEU A 568 -20.98 -5.02 26.28
N GLN A 569 -19.98 -4.63 27.07
CA GLN A 569 -18.83 -3.86 26.58
C GLN A 569 -17.55 -4.67 26.38
N GLU A 570 -17.30 -5.70 27.19
CA GLU A 570 -16.06 -6.46 27.12
C GLU A 570 -16.29 -7.96 26.93
N ASN A 571 -17.16 -8.51 27.80
CA ASN A 571 -17.48 -9.93 27.90
C ASN A 571 -16.25 -10.85 28.04
N VAL A 572 -16.49 -12.16 28.14
CA VAL A 572 -15.44 -13.18 28.05
C VAL A 572 -14.95 -13.34 26.60
N PRO A 573 -13.71 -13.83 26.39
CA PRO A 573 -13.27 -14.27 25.07
C PRO A 573 -14.30 -15.22 24.41
N GLY A 574 -14.54 -15.04 23.11
CA GLY A 574 -15.44 -15.88 22.32
C GLY A 574 -16.91 -15.46 22.33
N GLU A 575 -17.30 -14.44 23.10
CA GLU A 575 -18.66 -13.89 23.12
C GLU A 575 -18.70 -12.43 22.69
N PHE A 576 -19.80 -12.00 22.08
CA PHE A 576 -20.00 -10.61 21.65
C PHE A 576 -19.87 -9.65 22.84
N PRO A 577 -19.19 -8.48 22.69
CA PRO A 577 -18.62 -7.90 21.46
C PRO A 577 -17.19 -8.35 21.09
N TYR A 578 -16.72 -9.48 21.63
CA TYR A 578 -15.43 -10.13 21.36
C TYR A 578 -14.19 -9.31 21.74
N THR A 579 -14.35 -8.32 22.62
CA THR A 579 -13.29 -7.40 23.04
C THR A 579 -12.08 -8.14 23.58
N ALA A 580 -12.27 -9.16 24.42
CA ALA A 580 -11.19 -9.94 25.02
C ALA A 580 -10.66 -11.10 24.14
N GLY A 581 -11.25 -11.35 22.97
CA GLY A 581 -11.01 -12.61 22.25
C GLY A 581 -12.15 -13.01 21.33
N ILE A 582 -11.84 -13.55 20.16
CA ILE A 582 -12.85 -14.17 19.26
C ILE A 582 -13.07 -15.65 19.54
N TYR A 583 -12.23 -16.28 20.36
CA TYR A 583 -12.33 -17.68 20.74
C TYR A 583 -12.44 -17.78 22.26
N PRO A 584 -13.21 -18.76 22.80
CA PRO A 584 -13.33 -18.96 24.24
C PRO A 584 -11.99 -19.20 24.95
N PHE A 585 -11.09 -19.92 24.27
CA PHE A 585 -9.72 -20.16 24.71
C PHE A 585 -8.77 -20.11 23.52
N LYS A 586 -7.48 -19.83 23.79
CA LYS A 586 -6.38 -19.94 22.84
C LYS A 586 -6.23 -21.40 22.36
N ARG A 587 -5.70 -21.58 21.14
CA ARG A 587 -5.50 -22.91 20.56
C ARG A 587 -4.41 -23.66 21.32
N THR A 588 -4.65 -24.94 21.58
CA THR A 588 -3.64 -25.86 22.12
C THR A 588 -2.82 -26.46 20.97
N GLY A 589 -1.51 -26.27 21.00
CA GLY A 589 -0.60 -26.87 20.01
C GLY A 589 -0.40 -26.08 18.72
N GLU A 590 -0.95 -24.87 18.61
CA GLU A 590 -0.67 -23.94 17.51
C GLU A 590 -0.41 -22.55 18.12
N ASP A 591 0.87 -22.27 18.39
CA ASP A 591 1.28 -20.95 18.89
C ASP A 591 1.01 -19.87 17.81
N PRO A 592 0.73 -18.61 18.19
CA PRO A 592 0.45 -17.54 17.24
C PRO A 592 1.68 -17.13 16.41
N THR A 593 2.84 -17.70 16.72
CA THR A 593 4.13 -17.42 16.07
C THR A 593 4.04 -17.60 14.56
N ARG A 594 4.42 -16.54 13.85
CA ARG A 594 4.55 -16.53 12.40
C ARG A 594 5.78 -15.67 12.07
N MET A 595 6.85 -16.34 11.65
CA MET A 595 8.09 -15.66 11.31
C MET A 595 8.10 -15.26 9.83
N PHE A 596 8.50 -14.02 9.60
CA PHE A 596 8.70 -13.45 8.28
C PHE A 596 10.03 -13.96 7.73
N ALA A 597 10.02 -14.50 6.52
CA ALA A 597 11.22 -14.95 5.83
C ALA A 597 11.11 -14.71 4.33
N GLY A 598 12.24 -14.35 3.73
CA GLY A 598 12.39 -14.08 2.31
C GLY A 598 13.75 -13.48 2.07
N GLU A 599 14.61 -14.21 1.38
CA GLU A 599 15.94 -13.75 0.99
C GLU A 599 16.44 -14.61 -0.18
N GLY A 600 17.02 -13.95 -1.18
CA GLY A 600 17.61 -14.58 -2.35
C GLY A 600 16.59 -15.26 -3.26
N GLY A 601 16.96 -16.41 -3.80
CA GLY A 601 16.07 -17.24 -4.63
C GLY A 601 15.09 -18.11 -3.83
N PRO A 602 14.12 -18.75 -4.51
CA PRO A 602 13.10 -19.57 -3.87
C PRO A 602 13.68 -20.72 -3.05
N GLU A 603 14.79 -21.34 -3.47
CA GLU A 603 15.43 -22.45 -2.74
C GLU A 603 16.07 -22.00 -1.40
N ARG A 604 16.70 -20.83 -1.37
CA ARG A 604 17.28 -20.26 -0.13
C ARG A 604 16.18 -19.96 0.89
N THR A 605 15.10 -19.34 0.43
CA THR A 605 13.94 -19.05 1.28
C THR A 605 13.22 -20.32 1.72
N ASN A 606 13.09 -21.32 0.84
CA ASN A 606 12.54 -22.63 1.18
C ASN A 606 13.34 -23.31 2.31
N ARG A 607 14.68 -23.28 2.24
CA ARG A 607 15.57 -23.77 3.32
C ARG A 607 15.31 -23.04 4.63
N ARG A 608 15.17 -21.70 4.60
CA ARG A 608 14.83 -20.92 5.80
C ARG A 608 13.45 -21.27 6.35
N PHE A 609 12.45 -21.51 5.51
CA PHE A 609 11.13 -21.97 5.98
C PHE A 609 11.20 -23.30 6.70
N HIS A 610 11.94 -24.27 6.17
CA HIS A 610 12.15 -25.57 6.84
C HIS A 610 12.88 -25.38 8.17
N TYR A 611 13.90 -24.52 8.23
CA TYR A 611 14.61 -24.19 9.46
C TYR A 611 13.71 -23.58 10.55
N VAL A 612 12.94 -22.53 10.23
CA VAL A 612 12.11 -21.84 11.23
C VAL A 612 10.85 -22.61 11.63
N SER A 613 10.49 -23.65 10.86
CA SER A 613 9.35 -24.54 11.16
C SER A 613 9.77 -25.89 11.72
N LEU A 614 11.07 -26.13 11.87
CA LEU A 614 11.61 -27.38 12.40
C LEU A 614 11.04 -27.65 13.81
N ASP A 615 10.65 -28.91 14.05
CA ASP A 615 10.02 -29.39 15.29
C ASP A 615 8.71 -28.68 15.71
N MET A 616 8.13 -27.84 14.84
CA MET A 616 6.83 -27.23 15.10
C MET A 616 5.69 -28.15 14.66
N PRO A 617 4.62 -28.31 15.47
CA PRO A 617 3.47 -29.14 15.11
C PRO A 617 2.63 -28.57 13.95
N ALA A 618 2.82 -27.30 13.60
CA ALA A 618 2.13 -26.62 12.52
C ALA A 618 3.05 -25.64 11.78
N ALA A 619 3.05 -25.71 10.45
CA ALA A 619 3.84 -24.83 9.58
C ALA A 619 3.06 -23.54 9.28
N ARG A 620 3.50 -22.42 9.87
CA ARG A 620 2.90 -21.08 9.68
C ARG A 620 3.90 -20.15 9.01
N LEU A 621 3.97 -20.23 7.68
CA LEU A 621 4.96 -19.52 6.87
C LEU A 621 4.53 -18.08 6.59
N SER A 622 5.48 -17.14 6.54
CA SER A 622 5.21 -15.77 6.09
C SER A 622 6.27 -15.32 5.11
N THR A 623 5.86 -15.08 3.88
CA THR A 623 6.73 -14.79 2.74
C THR A 623 6.92 -13.29 2.55
N ALA A 624 8.18 -12.86 2.55
CA ALA A 624 8.62 -11.53 2.14
C ALA A 624 9.16 -11.59 0.70
N PHE A 625 8.65 -10.77 -0.22
CA PHE A 625 9.14 -10.72 -1.59
C PHE A 625 10.14 -9.60 -1.77
N ASP A 626 11.10 -9.79 -2.68
CA ASP A 626 12.06 -8.75 -3.02
C ASP A 626 11.36 -7.56 -3.72
N SER A 627 12.05 -6.41 -3.78
CA SER A 627 11.45 -5.21 -4.35
C SER A 627 11.07 -5.38 -5.83
N VAL A 628 11.82 -6.20 -6.59
CA VAL A 628 11.52 -6.48 -8.00
C VAL A 628 10.15 -7.17 -8.14
N THR A 629 9.92 -8.22 -7.36
CA THR A 629 8.65 -8.95 -7.31
C THR A 629 7.51 -8.09 -6.74
N LEU A 630 7.78 -7.28 -5.70
CA LEU A 630 6.78 -6.39 -5.08
C LEU A 630 6.18 -5.40 -6.09
N TYR A 631 6.97 -4.99 -7.08
CA TYR A 631 6.55 -4.10 -8.16
C TYR A 631 6.12 -4.84 -9.44
N GLY A 632 6.02 -6.17 -9.42
CA GLY A 632 5.52 -6.97 -10.55
C GLY A 632 6.42 -6.96 -11.77
N ASN A 633 7.73 -6.86 -11.57
CA ASN A 633 8.73 -6.91 -12.65
C ASN A 633 9.46 -8.26 -12.65
N ASP A 634 9.95 -8.65 -13.83
CA ASP A 634 10.89 -9.75 -13.95
C ASP A 634 12.31 -9.29 -13.61
N PRO A 635 13.20 -10.18 -13.13
CA PRO A 635 14.60 -9.88 -12.94
C PRO A 635 15.30 -9.52 -14.26
N ASP A 636 16.22 -8.54 -14.22
CA ASP A 636 16.96 -8.03 -15.39
C ASP A 636 18.44 -7.78 -15.02
N TYR A 637 19.33 -7.79 -16.01
CA TYR A 637 20.74 -7.46 -15.88
C TYR A 637 21.00 -5.95 -15.71
N ARG A 638 20.02 -5.09 -16.02
CA ARG A 638 20.14 -3.64 -15.81
C ARG A 638 20.53 -3.37 -14.34
N PRO A 639 21.60 -2.61 -14.05
CA PRO A 639 22.17 -2.57 -12.68
C PRO A 639 21.19 -2.13 -11.59
N ASP A 640 20.28 -1.21 -11.90
CA ASP A 640 19.27 -0.73 -10.94
C ASP A 640 18.15 -1.74 -10.63
N ILE A 641 18.00 -2.80 -11.44
CA ILE A 641 17.18 -3.98 -11.16
C ILE A 641 18.06 -5.09 -10.56
N TYR A 642 19.18 -5.41 -11.19
CA TYR A 642 20.05 -6.53 -10.82
C TYR A 642 20.51 -6.46 -9.36
N GLY A 643 20.94 -5.28 -8.91
CA GLY A 643 21.36 -5.06 -7.53
C GLY A 643 20.26 -5.21 -6.48
N LYS A 644 19.00 -5.40 -6.89
CA LYS A 644 17.83 -5.57 -6.00
C LYS A 644 17.26 -6.99 -6.00
N ILE A 645 17.67 -7.84 -6.93
CA ILE A 645 17.14 -9.20 -7.06
C ILE A 645 17.48 -10.01 -5.82
N GLY A 646 16.46 -10.51 -5.13
CA GLY A 646 16.61 -11.33 -3.92
C GLY A 646 17.14 -10.57 -2.69
N ASN A 647 17.28 -9.25 -2.75
CA ASN A 647 17.59 -8.42 -1.60
C ASN A 647 16.29 -8.07 -0.85
N SER A 648 16.35 -8.07 0.48
CA SER A 648 15.21 -7.73 1.35
C SER A 648 13.96 -8.61 1.17
N GLY A 649 14.06 -9.72 0.45
CA GLY A 649 12.96 -10.61 0.13
C GLY A 649 13.32 -11.70 -0.87
N VAL A 650 12.40 -12.62 -1.14
CA VAL A 650 12.58 -13.67 -2.16
C VAL A 650 12.18 -13.17 -3.55
N SER A 651 13.01 -13.47 -4.55
CA SER A 651 12.71 -13.18 -5.97
C SER A 651 11.82 -14.28 -6.56
N ILE A 652 10.60 -13.93 -7.00
CA ILE A 652 9.62 -14.85 -7.61
C ILE A 652 9.05 -14.21 -8.88
N CYS A 653 9.43 -14.70 -10.05
CA CYS A 653 8.93 -14.18 -11.33
C CYS A 653 8.06 -15.19 -12.08
N CYS A 654 8.04 -16.46 -11.68
CA CYS A 654 7.24 -17.48 -12.36
C CYS A 654 6.58 -18.51 -11.40
N LEU A 655 5.69 -19.33 -11.96
CA LEU A 655 5.00 -20.40 -11.22
C LEU A 655 5.99 -21.43 -10.64
N ASP A 656 7.03 -21.80 -11.38
CA ASP A 656 8.02 -22.77 -10.90
C ASP A 656 8.80 -22.27 -9.68
N ASP A 657 9.02 -20.96 -9.58
CA ASP A 657 9.64 -20.37 -8.38
C ASP A 657 8.71 -20.50 -7.16
N ALA A 658 7.40 -20.31 -7.34
CA ALA A 658 6.42 -20.57 -6.28
C ALA A 658 6.39 -22.05 -5.87
N LYS A 659 6.52 -22.98 -6.82
CA LYS A 659 6.63 -24.43 -6.53
C LYS A 659 7.87 -24.75 -5.71
N LYS A 660 9.04 -24.23 -6.11
CA LYS A 660 10.30 -24.40 -5.37
C LYS A 660 10.21 -23.81 -3.96
N LEU A 661 9.67 -22.60 -3.85
CA LEU A 661 9.54 -21.86 -2.59
C LEU A 661 8.76 -22.65 -1.53
N TYR A 662 7.66 -23.29 -1.93
CA TYR A 662 6.79 -24.05 -1.01
C TYR A 662 6.99 -25.57 -1.07
N SER A 663 8.05 -26.04 -1.71
CA SER A 663 8.35 -27.47 -1.81
C SER A 663 8.54 -28.10 -0.42
N GLY A 664 8.03 -29.31 -0.26
CA GLY A 664 8.04 -30.04 1.01
C GLY A 664 6.93 -29.65 1.99
N PHE A 665 6.21 -28.54 1.77
CA PHE A 665 5.07 -28.13 2.58
C PHE A 665 3.76 -28.46 1.87
N ASP A 666 2.94 -29.36 2.42
CA ASP A 666 1.61 -29.64 1.89
C ASP A 666 0.66 -28.45 2.13
N LEU A 667 0.38 -27.67 1.08
CA LEU A 667 -0.41 -26.45 1.16
C LEU A 667 -1.90 -26.68 1.46
N CYS A 668 -2.39 -27.92 1.31
CA CYS A 668 -3.74 -28.34 1.69
C CYS A 668 -3.83 -28.96 3.09
N ALA A 669 -2.70 -29.15 3.78
CA ALA A 669 -2.71 -29.75 5.11
C ALA A 669 -3.39 -28.81 6.13
N PRO A 670 -4.17 -29.35 7.09
CA PRO A 670 -4.81 -28.54 8.12
C PRO A 670 -3.82 -27.95 9.13
N THR A 671 -2.55 -28.35 9.07
CA THR A 671 -1.47 -27.82 9.91
C THR A 671 -0.56 -26.84 9.16
N THR A 672 -0.82 -26.58 7.87
CA THR A 672 -0.04 -25.65 7.05
C THR A 672 -0.85 -24.39 6.75
N SER A 673 -0.23 -23.21 6.86
CA SER A 673 -0.83 -21.96 6.38
C SER A 673 0.24 -20.96 5.95
N VAL A 674 0.09 -20.41 4.76
CA VAL A 674 1.06 -19.46 4.16
C VAL A 674 0.47 -18.06 4.14
N SER A 675 1.23 -17.08 4.63
CA SER A 675 0.92 -15.66 4.49
C SER A 675 1.87 -15.04 3.46
N MET A 676 1.36 -14.32 2.48
CA MET A 676 2.15 -13.68 1.43
C MET A 676 1.96 -12.16 1.50
N THR A 677 3.05 -11.44 1.79
CA THR A 677 3.04 -9.97 1.90
C THR A 677 3.30 -9.35 0.54
N ILE A 678 2.25 -9.29 -0.27
CA ILE A 678 2.26 -8.75 -1.63
C ILE A 678 1.01 -7.89 -1.84
N ASN A 679 1.15 -6.76 -2.56
CA ASN A 679 0.05 -5.81 -2.78
C ASN A 679 -0.21 -5.57 -4.28
N GLY A 680 0.60 -4.73 -4.95
CA GLY A 680 0.39 -4.37 -6.36
C GLY A 680 0.10 -5.56 -7.30
N PRO A 681 1.02 -6.54 -7.42
CA PRO A 681 0.82 -7.73 -8.25
C PRO A 681 0.17 -8.90 -7.47
N ALA A 682 -0.48 -8.65 -6.33
CA ALA A 682 -1.04 -9.70 -5.48
C ALA A 682 -1.95 -10.72 -6.22
N PRO A 683 -2.83 -10.33 -7.16
CA PRO A 683 -3.62 -11.29 -7.92
C PRO A 683 -2.77 -12.28 -8.74
N MET A 684 -1.62 -11.84 -9.26
CA MET A 684 -0.70 -12.68 -10.05
C MET A 684 0.02 -13.69 -9.15
N LEU A 685 0.59 -13.24 -8.03
CA LEU A 685 1.28 -14.11 -7.07
C LEU A 685 0.29 -15.06 -6.38
N LEU A 686 -0.95 -14.63 -6.13
CA LEU A 686 -2.01 -15.50 -5.64
C LEU A 686 -2.32 -16.61 -6.65
N ALA A 687 -2.36 -16.30 -7.95
CA ALA A 687 -2.55 -17.31 -8.99
C ALA A 687 -1.38 -18.30 -9.01
N PHE A 688 -0.13 -17.85 -8.87
CA PHE A 688 1.02 -18.76 -8.75
C PHE A 688 0.90 -19.68 -7.53
N PHE A 689 0.56 -19.13 -6.37
CA PHE A 689 0.35 -19.90 -5.15
C PHE A 689 -0.76 -20.96 -5.30
N MET A 690 -1.91 -20.57 -5.85
CA MET A 690 -3.05 -21.48 -6.03
C MET A 690 -2.70 -22.61 -7.00
N ASN A 691 -1.99 -22.32 -8.11
CA ASN A 691 -1.53 -23.34 -9.04
C ASN A 691 -0.45 -24.24 -8.42
N ALA A 692 0.48 -23.71 -7.63
CA ALA A 692 1.45 -24.53 -6.90
C ALA A 692 0.75 -25.51 -5.93
N ALA A 693 -0.29 -25.07 -5.23
CA ALA A 693 -1.09 -25.94 -4.37
C ALA A 693 -1.85 -27.02 -5.16
N ILE A 694 -2.44 -26.66 -6.31
CA ILE A 694 -3.12 -27.62 -7.21
C ILE A 694 -2.12 -28.66 -7.72
N ASP A 695 -0.96 -28.22 -8.21
CA ASP A 695 0.08 -29.09 -8.76
C ASP A 695 0.64 -30.04 -7.69
N GLN A 696 0.75 -29.63 -6.41
CA GLN A 696 1.08 -30.55 -5.32
C GLN A 696 0.05 -31.69 -5.15
N GLN A 697 -1.25 -31.39 -5.28
CA GLN A 697 -2.29 -32.43 -5.17
C GLN A 697 -2.37 -33.29 -6.44
N CYS A 698 -2.08 -32.71 -7.61
CA CYS A 698 -1.89 -33.47 -8.86
C CYS A 698 -0.71 -34.43 -8.75
N GLU A 699 0.43 -33.98 -8.23
CA GLU A 699 1.61 -34.81 -7.98
C GLU A 699 1.30 -36.00 -7.06
N LYS A 700 0.57 -35.77 -5.96
CA LYS A 700 0.10 -36.85 -5.09
C LYS A 700 -0.77 -37.86 -5.85
N TYR A 701 -1.72 -37.39 -6.65
CA TYR A 701 -2.57 -38.26 -7.45
C TYR A 701 -1.76 -39.06 -8.49
N ILE A 702 -0.78 -38.43 -9.15
CA ILE A 702 0.11 -39.07 -10.12
C ILE A 702 0.87 -40.23 -9.47
N ARG A 703 1.47 -39.99 -8.30
CA ARG A 703 2.18 -41.02 -7.53
C ARG A 703 1.26 -42.14 -7.04
N GLU A 704 0.07 -41.79 -6.54
CA GLU A 704 -0.92 -42.78 -6.08
C GLU A 704 -1.43 -43.69 -7.21
N ASN A 705 -1.37 -43.23 -8.47
CA ASN A 705 -1.90 -43.95 -9.64
C ASN A 705 -0.82 -44.44 -10.62
N GLY A 706 0.48 -44.29 -10.30
CA GLY A 706 1.58 -44.76 -11.15
C GLY A 706 1.66 -44.07 -12.52
N LEU A 707 1.44 -42.75 -12.57
CA LEU A 707 1.36 -41.96 -13.81
C LEU A 707 2.66 -41.18 -14.13
N GLU A 708 3.77 -41.48 -13.47
CA GLU A 708 5.05 -40.77 -13.60
C GLU A 708 5.60 -40.80 -15.03
N ASP A 709 5.38 -41.89 -15.77
CA ASP A 709 5.79 -42.01 -17.17
C ASP A 709 5.14 -40.94 -18.07
N LYS A 710 3.92 -40.49 -17.74
CA LYS A 710 3.25 -39.41 -18.47
C LYS A 710 3.89 -38.06 -18.22
N VAL A 711 4.35 -37.81 -16.99
CA VAL A 711 5.11 -36.62 -16.62
C VAL A 711 6.41 -36.59 -17.42
N GLU A 712 7.15 -37.70 -17.40
CA GLU A 712 8.43 -37.84 -18.09
C GLU A 712 8.27 -37.68 -19.61
N ALA A 713 7.25 -38.28 -20.21
CA ALA A 713 6.93 -38.10 -21.62
C ALA A 713 6.67 -36.62 -21.97
N LYS A 714 5.97 -35.89 -21.10
CA LYS A 714 5.66 -34.48 -21.33
C LYS A 714 6.88 -33.57 -21.16
N LEU A 715 7.73 -33.85 -20.18
CA LEU A 715 9.00 -33.14 -19.99
C LEU A 715 9.94 -33.37 -21.19
N LYS A 716 10.04 -34.62 -21.67
CA LYS A 716 10.80 -34.95 -22.87
C LYS A 716 10.30 -34.17 -24.10
N GLU A 717 9.00 -34.11 -24.32
CA GLU A 717 8.37 -33.39 -25.45
C GLU A 717 8.66 -31.87 -25.43
N LEU A 718 8.63 -31.26 -24.23
CA LEU A 718 8.73 -29.81 -24.07
C LEU A 718 10.18 -29.32 -23.93
N TYR A 719 11.08 -30.15 -23.41
CA TYR A 719 12.46 -29.76 -23.12
C TYR A 719 13.47 -30.56 -23.95
N ASP A 720 13.61 -31.87 -23.71
CA ASP A 720 14.67 -32.69 -24.31
C ASP A 720 14.58 -32.76 -25.84
N ASP A 721 13.40 -32.99 -26.38
CA ASP A 721 13.15 -33.06 -27.84
C ASP A 721 13.38 -31.70 -28.52
N ARG A 722 13.54 -30.61 -27.74
CA ARG A 722 13.83 -29.25 -28.20
C ARG A 722 15.24 -28.76 -27.80
N ASP A 723 16.08 -29.63 -27.23
CA ASP A 723 17.41 -29.29 -26.73
C ASP A 723 17.39 -28.15 -25.67
N LEU A 724 16.34 -28.10 -24.86
CA LEU A 724 16.21 -27.16 -23.75
C LEU A 724 16.53 -27.84 -22.41
N LYS A 725 17.15 -27.08 -21.51
CA LYS A 725 17.42 -27.56 -20.15
C LYS A 725 16.12 -27.63 -19.34
N ARG A 726 15.83 -28.80 -18.76
CA ARG A 726 14.69 -28.97 -17.84
C ARG A 726 14.86 -28.08 -16.59
N PRO A 727 13.77 -27.51 -16.04
CA PRO A 727 13.79 -26.84 -14.74
C PRO A 727 14.14 -27.81 -13.61
N GLN A 728 14.90 -27.35 -12.61
CA GLN A 728 15.35 -28.16 -11.48
C GLN A 728 15.39 -27.31 -10.21
N TYR A 729 15.25 -27.96 -9.05
CA TYR A 729 15.53 -27.35 -7.75
C TYR A 729 17.04 -27.26 -7.51
N GLN A 730 17.58 -26.07 -7.26
CA GLN A 730 19.01 -25.87 -6.99
C GLN A 730 19.30 -25.97 -5.48
N GLY A 731 19.69 -27.16 -5.01
CA GLY A 731 20.05 -27.41 -3.61
C GLY A 731 21.46 -26.91 -3.24
N LYS A 732 22.36 -26.81 -4.22
CA LYS A 732 23.67 -26.15 -4.04
C LYS A 732 23.49 -24.64 -4.09
N ILE A 733 23.46 -24.01 -2.92
CA ILE A 733 23.42 -22.55 -2.81
C ILE A 733 24.86 -22.05 -2.87
N ALA A 734 25.18 -21.13 -3.77
CA ALA A 734 26.47 -20.44 -3.75
C ALA A 734 26.56 -19.66 -2.44
N GLU A 735 27.49 -20.04 -1.57
CA GLU A 735 27.87 -19.19 -0.44
C GLU A 735 28.40 -17.88 -1.01
N ARG A 736 27.87 -16.74 -0.53
CA ARG A 736 28.59 -15.47 -0.70
C ARG A 736 29.94 -15.70 -0.05
N SER A 737 31.02 -15.46 -0.80
CA SER A 737 32.41 -15.70 -0.38
C SER A 737 32.67 -15.22 1.05
N GLU A 738 32.55 -16.13 2.02
CA GLU A 738 33.02 -15.97 3.40
C GLU A 738 34.53 -16.22 3.42
N GLU A 739 35.30 -15.37 2.73
CA GLU A 739 36.77 -15.44 2.83
C GLU A 739 37.30 -15.00 4.21
N GLN A 740 36.44 -14.66 5.17
CA GLN A 740 36.83 -14.33 6.53
C GLN A 740 35.75 -14.75 7.52
N LEU A 741 35.76 -16.01 7.99
CA LEU A 741 35.44 -16.39 9.37
C LEU A 741 35.89 -17.84 9.62
N HIS A 742 37.05 -17.94 10.25
CA HIS A 742 37.67 -19.10 10.92
C HIS A 742 37.07 -20.51 10.80
N ALA A 743 37.85 -21.35 10.13
CA ALA A 743 37.96 -22.80 10.21
C ALA A 743 37.38 -23.50 11.46
N GLN A 744 36.46 -24.45 11.23
CA GLN A 744 36.50 -25.83 11.72
C GLN A 744 35.37 -26.65 11.05
N ASP A 745 35.67 -27.22 9.87
CA ASP A 745 34.84 -28.27 9.26
C ASP A 745 35.18 -29.62 9.92
N GLU A 746 34.22 -30.18 10.68
CA GLU A 746 34.11 -31.63 10.83
C GLU A 746 33.02 -32.12 9.87
N PRO A 747 33.27 -33.14 9.03
CA PRO A 747 32.27 -33.64 8.11
C PRO A 747 31.19 -34.40 8.89
N ALA A 748 29.95 -33.91 8.80
CA ALA A 748 28.78 -34.66 9.22
C ALA A 748 28.64 -35.94 8.35
N PRO A 749 28.25 -37.09 8.93
CA PRO A 749 28.21 -38.35 8.20
C PRO A 749 27.10 -38.37 7.15
N GLU A 750 27.47 -38.72 5.92
CA GLU A 750 26.55 -38.99 4.81
C GLU A 750 25.49 -40.01 5.24
N LYS A 751 24.23 -39.57 5.34
CA LYS A 751 23.08 -40.47 5.40
C LYS A 751 22.48 -40.59 4.01
N HIS A 752 22.71 -41.74 3.37
CA HIS A 752 22.00 -42.16 2.18
C HIS A 752 20.48 -42.17 2.42
N GLN A 753 19.76 -41.19 1.87
CA GLN A 753 18.31 -41.29 1.62
C GLN A 753 18.11 -41.97 0.26
N GLU A 754 18.25 -43.30 0.19
CA GLU A 754 17.81 -44.06 -0.99
C GLU A 754 16.28 -44.28 -0.96
N ASN A 755 15.64 -44.08 -2.12
CA ASN A 755 14.26 -44.46 -2.49
C ASN A 755 13.04 -43.54 -2.20
N VAL A 756 13.15 -42.20 -2.15
CA VAL A 756 11.95 -41.32 -2.06
C VAL A 756 11.81 -40.29 -3.21
N LEU A 757 12.81 -40.13 -4.08
CA LEU A 757 12.88 -39.03 -5.08
C LEU A 757 12.74 -39.46 -6.56
N SER A 758 12.20 -40.65 -6.86
CA SER A 758 12.03 -41.09 -8.25
C SER A 758 11.20 -40.09 -9.07
N GLY A 759 11.78 -39.52 -10.12
CA GLY A 759 11.11 -38.54 -11.00
C GLY A 759 11.17 -37.08 -10.54
N VAL A 760 11.98 -36.73 -9.54
CA VAL A 760 12.15 -35.35 -9.06
C VAL A 760 13.50 -34.78 -9.52
N ALA A 761 13.50 -33.61 -10.17
CA ALA A 761 14.70 -32.97 -10.69
C ALA A 761 15.35 -32.04 -9.64
N VAL A 762 16.32 -32.56 -8.88
CA VAL A 762 17.08 -31.84 -7.85
C VAL A 762 18.57 -31.82 -8.20
N ASN A 763 19.22 -30.67 -8.08
CA ASN A 763 20.67 -30.52 -8.19
C ASN A 763 21.26 -30.18 -6.80
N GLY A 764 21.77 -31.19 -6.08
CA GLY A 764 22.25 -31.08 -4.70
C GLY A 764 21.31 -31.77 -3.70
N GLU A 765 21.34 -31.33 -2.44
CA GLU A 765 20.49 -31.88 -1.38
C GLU A 765 19.28 -30.97 -1.09
N LEU A 766 18.16 -31.59 -0.74
CA LEU A 766 17.00 -30.90 -0.19
C LEU A 766 17.25 -30.53 1.28
N PRO A 767 16.70 -29.41 1.78
CA PRO A 767 16.84 -29.07 3.20
C PRO A 767 16.16 -30.11 4.09
N GLU A 768 16.62 -30.22 5.34
CA GLU A 768 16.03 -31.11 6.34
C GLU A 768 14.51 -30.86 6.46
N GLY A 769 13.72 -31.94 6.46
CA GLY A 769 12.25 -31.86 6.48
C GLY A 769 11.58 -31.75 5.11
N ASN A 770 12.31 -31.45 4.03
CA ASN A 770 11.76 -31.39 2.68
C ASN A 770 11.73 -32.78 2.01
N ASN A 771 10.52 -33.27 1.70
CA ASN A 771 10.29 -34.58 1.07
C ASN A 771 10.16 -34.54 -0.47
N GLY A 772 10.47 -33.40 -1.10
CA GLY A 772 10.39 -33.21 -2.54
C GLY A 772 8.97 -33.00 -3.09
N LEU A 773 7.95 -32.89 -2.25
CA LEU A 773 6.58 -32.58 -2.68
C LEU A 773 6.51 -31.24 -3.43
N GLY A 774 5.91 -31.24 -4.62
CA GLY A 774 5.71 -30.05 -5.45
C GLY A 774 6.80 -29.84 -6.50
N LEU A 775 7.81 -30.72 -6.56
CA LEU A 775 8.93 -30.62 -7.48
C LEU A 775 8.81 -31.53 -8.71
N MET A 776 7.87 -32.49 -8.74
CA MET A 776 7.70 -33.41 -9.88
C MET A 776 7.22 -32.69 -11.15
N LEU A 777 6.39 -31.65 -10.97
CA LEU A 777 5.79 -30.90 -12.07
C LEU A 777 6.53 -29.58 -12.36
N LEU A 778 7.83 -29.46 -12.07
CA LEU A 778 8.59 -28.28 -12.48
C LEU A 778 8.65 -28.20 -14.02
N GLY A 779 8.29 -27.04 -14.58
CA GLY A 779 8.28 -26.78 -16.02
C GLY A 779 7.00 -27.16 -16.75
N ILE A 780 6.04 -27.79 -16.07
CA ILE A 780 4.73 -28.20 -16.61
C ILE A 780 3.62 -28.01 -15.56
N THR A 781 2.38 -28.31 -15.87
CA THR A 781 1.24 -28.20 -14.93
C THR A 781 0.39 -29.47 -14.93
N GLY A 782 -0.37 -29.68 -13.86
CA GLY A 782 -1.17 -30.91 -13.69
C GLY A 782 -2.18 -31.17 -14.81
N ASP A 783 -2.74 -30.12 -15.42
CA ASP A 783 -3.68 -30.20 -16.55
C ASP A 783 -3.03 -30.64 -17.87
N GLN A 784 -1.70 -30.55 -17.98
CA GLN A 784 -0.96 -31.05 -19.14
C GLN A 784 -0.70 -32.56 -19.07
N VAL A 785 -0.87 -33.17 -17.88
CA VAL A 785 -0.57 -34.58 -17.61
C VAL A 785 -1.83 -35.39 -17.33
N LEU A 786 -2.77 -34.82 -16.57
CA LEU A 786 -3.97 -35.50 -16.12
C LEU A 786 -5.15 -35.28 -17.06
N ASP A 787 -6.07 -36.24 -17.08
CA ASP A 787 -7.35 -36.08 -17.76
C ASP A 787 -8.12 -34.88 -17.19
N LYS A 788 -8.73 -34.07 -18.08
CA LYS A 788 -9.42 -32.82 -17.72
C LYS A 788 -10.40 -32.98 -16.55
N ARG A 789 -11.15 -34.09 -16.50
CA ARG A 789 -12.12 -34.35 -15.42
C ARG A 789 -11.41 -34.53 -14.07
N VAL A 790 -10.33 -35.29 -14.04
CA VAL A 790 -9.54 -35.56 -12.83
C VAL A 790 -8.91 -34.27 -12.33
N TYR A 791 -8.31 -33.49 -13.24
CA TYR A 791 -7.73 -32.20 -12.91
C TYR A 791 -8.75 -31.23 -12.28
N GLU A 792 -9.93 -31.07 -12.88
CA GLU A 792 -10.97 -30.16 -12.35
C GLU A 792 -11.50 -30.63 -10.99
N GLU A 793 -11.62 -31.93 -10.74
CA GLU A 793 -11.98 -32.49 -9.43
C GLU A 793 -10.91 -32.16 -8.36
N ILE A 794 -9.63 -32.35 -8.69
CA ILE A 794 -8.49 -32.01 -7.80
C ILE A 794 -8.45 -30.52 -7.54
N LYS A 795 -8.58 -29.69 -8.58
CA LYS A 795 -8.57 -28.23 -8.49
C LYS A 795 -9.67 -27.71 -7.58
N ALA A 796 -10.92 -28.16 -7.78
CA ALA A 796 -12.04 -27.74 -6.94
C ALA A 796 -11.85 -28.12 -5.46
N LYS A 797 -11.35 -29.33 -5.18
CA LYS A 797 -11.06 -29.78 -3.81
C LYS A 797 -9.89 -28.98 -3.19
N THR A 798 -8.87 -28.67 -3.97
CA THR A 798 -7.69 -27.91 -3.54
C THR A 798 -8.09 -26.49 -3.14
N LEU A 799 -8.81 -25.78 -4.00
CA LEU A 799 -9.29 -24.41 -3.74
C LEU A 799 -10.18 -24.31 -2.50
N ALA A 800 -11.01 -25.33 -2.23
CA ALA A 800 -11.85 -25.36 -1.04
C ALA A 800 -11.10 -25.66 0.27
N THR A 801 -9.89 -26.24 0.19
CA THR A 801 -9.13 -26.72 1.36
C THR A 801 -7.92 -25.88 1.71
N VAL A 802 -7.26 -25.29 0.70
CA VAL A 802 -6.03 -24.48 0.83
C VAL A 802 -6.16 -23.39 1.89
N ARG A 803 -5.09 -23.18 2.66
CA ARG A 803 -5.06 -22.25 3.80
C ARG A 803 -3.99 -21.20 3.64
N GLY A 804 -4.37 -19.95 3.83
CA GLY A 804 -3.39 -18.87 3.78
C GLY A 804 -3.98 -17.47 3.80
N THR A 805 -3.14 -16.50 3.52
CA THR A 805 -3.46 -15.07 3.48
C THR A 805 -2.64 -14.43 2.39
N VAL A 806 -3.28 -13.60 1.58
CA VAL A 806 -2.58 -12.61 0.75
C VAL A 806 -2.87 -11.24 1.35
N GLN A 807 -1.86 -10.36 1.39
CA GLN A 807 -2.03 -9.06 2.03
C GLN A 807 -2.95 -8.16 1.21
N ALA A 808 -2.58 -7.82 -0.02
CA ALA A 808 -3.44 -7.26 -1.06
C ALA A 808 -4.35 -6.08 -0.64
N ASP A 809 -3.92 -5.29 0.36
CA ASP A 809 -4.63 -4.08 0.77
C ASP A 809 -4.10 -2.93 -0.08
N ILE A 810 -4.92 -2.49 -1.04
CA ILE A 810 -4.59 -1.44 -2.01
C ILE A 810 -4.81 -0.05 -1.39
N LEU A 811 -5.73 0.09 -0.43
CA LEU A 811 -6.05 1.39 0.16
C LEU A 811 -4.89 1.91 1.01
N LYS A 812 -4.18 1.04 1.72
CA LYS A 812 -2.95 1.44 2.44
C LYS A 812 -1.80 1.80 1.50
N GLU A 813 -1.77 1.27 0.28
CA GLU A 813 -0.68 1.52 -0.67
C GLU A 813 -0.67 3.00 -1.06
N ASP A 814 -1.85 3.54 -1.36
CA ASP A 814 -2.02 4.96 -1.66
C ASP A 814 -1.79 5.85 -0.42
N GLN A 815 -2.11 5.35 0.77
CA GLN A 815 -2.00 6.12 2.02
C GLN A 815 -0.58 6.19 2.58
N ALA A 816 0.23 5.13 2.41
CA ALA A 816 1.49 5.01 3.13
C ALA A 816 2.59 4.19 2.44
N GLN A 817 2.27 3.02 1.88
CA GLN A 817 3.31 2.06 1.47
C GLN A 817 3.88 2.33 0.07
N ASN A 818 3.14 3.02 -0.80
CA ASN A 818 3.60 3.50 -2.10
C ASN A 818 4.11 2.39 -3.06
N THR A 819 3.58 1.16 -2.97
CA THR A 819 3.89 0.05 -3.91
C THR A 819 2.73 -0.25 -4.87
N CYS A 820 1.80 0.70 -5.04
CA CYS A 820 0.72 0.55 -6.03
C CYS A 820 1.26 0.73 -7.46
N ILE A 821 1.25 -0.35 -8.23
CA ILE A 821 1.74 -0.36 -9.64
C ILE A 821 0.62 -0.11 -10.66
N PHE A 822 -0.64 -0.19 -10.21
CA PHE A 822 -1.81 0.10 -11.03
C PHE A 822 -2.55 1.33 -10.49
N SER A 823 -3.50 1.86 -11.24
CA SER A 823 -4.42 2.84 -10.65
C SER A 823 -5.22 2.18 -9.53
N THR A 824 -5.47 2.93 -8.45
CA THR A 824 -6.21 2.46 -7.27
C THR A 824 -7.56 1.85 -7.65
N GLU A 825 -8.26 2.43 -8.63
CA GLU A 825 -9.54 1.92 -9.13
C GLU A 825 -9.41 0.56 -9.81
N PHE A 826 -8.40 0.38 -10.66
CA PHE A 826 -8.16 -0.89 -11.34
C PHE A 826 -7.73 -1.98 -10.35
N ALA A 827 -6.84 -1.65 -9.41
CA ALA A 827 -6.40 -2.57 -8.38
C ALA A 827 -7.55 -3.01 -7.47
N LEU A 828 -8.44 -2.09 -7.05
CA LEU A 828 -9.64 -2.44 -6.28
C LEU A 828 -10.61 -3.33 -7.09
N ARG A 829 -10.75 -3.08 -8.40
CA ARG A 829 -11.52 -3.96 -9.30
C ARG A 829 -10.99 -5.38 -9.29
N LEU A 830 -9.68 -5.56 -9.49
CA LEU A 830 -9.04 -6.87 -9.43
C LEU A 830 -9.27 -7.56 -8.07
N MET A 831 -9.18 -6.80 -6.96
CA MET A 831 -9.47 -7.33 -5.63
C MET A 831 -10.93 -7.80 -5.48
N GLY A 832 -11.88 -7.09 -6.07
CA GLY A 832 -13.26 -7.55 -6.12
C GLY A 832 -13.43 -8.81 -6.97
N ASP A 833 -12.72 -8.93 -8.10
CA ASP A 833 -12.77 -10.11 -8.96
C ASP A 833 -12.19 -11.36 -8.27
N VAL A 834 -11.11 -11.18 -7.50
CA VAL A 834 -10.54 -12.23 -6.64
C VAL A 834 -11.56 -12.69 -5.59
N GLN A 835 -12.21 -11.75 -4.90
CA GLN A 835 -13.20 -12.08 -3.86
C GLN A 835 -14.44 -12.77 -4.45
N GLU A 836 -14.92 -12.32 -5.62
CA GLU A 836 -16.03 -12.97 -6.34
C GLU A 836 -15.67 -14.41 -6.74
N SER A 837 -14.47 -14.61 -7.26
CA SER A 837 -13.92 -15.92 -7.60
C SER A 837 -13.82 -16.82 -6.36
N PHE A 838 -13.40 -16.28 -5.20
CA PHE A 838 -13.34 -17.03 -3.95
C PHE A 838 -14.72 -17.54 -3.52
N ILE A 839 -15.76 -16.70 -3.65
CA ILE A 839 -17.14 -17.10 -3.34
C ILE A 839 -17.59 -18.20 -4.31
N ALA A 840 -17.43 -17.98 -5.61
CA ALA A 840 -17.84 -18.92 -6.65
C ALA A 840 -17.14 -20.30 -6.50
N ASN A 841 -15.86 -20.31 -6.14
CA ASN A 841 -15.05 -21.52 -5.98
C ASN A 841 -15.00 -22.05 -4.53
N LYS A 842 -15.79 -21.49 -3.61
CA LYS A 842 -15.87 -21.90 -2.19
C LYS A 842 -14.52 -21.87 -1.46
N VAL A 843 -13.66 -20.90 -1.77
CA VAL A 843 -12.39 -20.65 -1.08
C VAL A 843 -12.65 -20.01 0.28
N ARG A 844 -12.87 -20.86 1.30
CA ARG A 844 -13.31 -20.43 2.66
C ARG A 844 -12.20 -20.38 3.71
N ASN A 845 -11.02 -20.87 3.35
CA ASN A 845 -9.88 -21.07 4.25
C ASN A 845 -8.70 -20.14 3.92
N PHE A 846 -8.87 -19.28 2.92
CA PHE A 846 -7.88 -18.32 2.46
C PHE A 846 -8.42 -16.90 2.63
N TYR A 847 -7.62 -16.03 3.25
CA TYR A 847 -7.93 -14.61 3.40
C TYR A 847 -7.53 -13.87 2.13
N SER A 848 -8.50 -13.30 1.43
CA SER A 848 -8.31 -12.57 0.16
C SER A 848 -7.67 -11.20 0.35
N VAL A 849 -7.81 -10.62 1.54
CA VAL A 849 -7.21 -9.34 1.92
C VAL A 849 -6.87 -9.34 3.40
N SER A 850 -5.69 -8.80 3.72
CA SER A 850 -5.26 -8.48 5.07
C SER A 850 -5.11 -6.97 5.21
N ILE A 851 -6.20 -6.33 5.65
CA ILE A 851 -6.34 -4.88 5.83
C ILE A 851 -5.33 -4.40 6.86
N SER A 852 -4.36 -3.58 6.45
CA SER A 852 -3.14 -3.35 7.24
C SER A 852 -2.92 -1.89 7.62
N GLY A 853 -2.74 -1.69 8.92
CA GLY A 853 -2.28 -0.45 9.54
C GLY A 853 -0.78 -0.41 9.80
N TYR A 854 -0.08 -1.55 9.73
CA TYR A 854 1.36 -1.64 10.03
C TYR A 854 2.15 -0.55 9.29
N HIS A 855 2.04 -0.53 7.96
CA HIS A 855 2.77 0.39 7.08
C HIS A 855 2.36 1.86 7.30
N ILE A 856 1.10 2.12 7.63
CA ILE A 856 0.59 3.45 7.98
C ILE A 856 1.29 3.97 9.25
N ALA A 857 1.46 3.11 10.26
CA ALA A 857 2.19 3.46 11.48
C ALA A 857 3.68 3.67 11.21
N GLU A 858 4.32 2.76 10.49
CA GLU A 858 5.74 2.86 10.15
C GLU A 858 6.04 4.15 9.36
N ALA A 859 5.13 4.59 8.50
CA ALA A 859 5.26 5.85 7.75
C ALA A 859 5.16 7.12 8.63
N GLY A 860 4.56 7.09 9.82
CA GLY A 860 4.25 8.34 10.52
C GLY A 860 3.15 8.29 11.56
N ALA A 861 2.17 7.41 11.36
CA ALA A 861 0.92 7.53 12.08
C ALA A 861 1.05 7.06 13.53
N ASN A 862 0.47 7.85 14.43
CA ASN A 862 0.27 7.43 15.82
C ASN A 862 -0.74 6.25 15.89
N PRO A 863 -0.86 5.57 17.04
CA PRO A 863 -1.74 4.40 17.19
C PRO A 863 -3.21 4.66 16.83
N ILE A 864 -3.73 5.86 17.16
CA ILE A 864 -5.13 6.23 16.91
C ILE A 864 -5.36 6.39 15.40
N SER A 865 -4.48 7.12 14.70
CA SER A 865 -4.56 7.28 13.25
C SER A 865 -4.39 5.94 12.53
N GLN A 866 -3.47 5.09 12.99
CA GLN A 866 -3.34 3.73 12.47
C GLN A 866 -4.66 2.96 12.58
N LEU A 867 -5.22 2.86 13.79
CA LEU A 867 -6.46 2.12 14.03
C LEU A 867 -7.61 2.66 13.20
N ALA A 868 -7.79 3.98 13.19
CA ALA A 868 -8.88 4.65 12.48
C ALA A 868 -8.80 4.43 10.96
N PHE A 869 -7.64 4.64 10.34
CA PHE A 869 -7.47 4.44 8.90
C PHE A 869 -7.61 2.98 8.51
N THR A 870 -7.08 2.06 9.31
CA THR A 870 -7.18 0.61 9.03
C THR A 870 -8.64 0.13 9.07
N LEU A 871 -9.40 0.51 10.11
CA LEU A 871 -10.82 0.17 10.19
C LEU A 871 -11.62 0.86 9.09
N ALA A 872 -11.30 2.12 8.76
CA ALA A 872 -11.95 2.82 7.65
C ALA A 872 -11.74 2.07 6.33
N ASN A 873 -10.50 1.66 6.01
CA ASN A 873 -10.18 0.87 4.83
C ASN A 873 -10.95 -0.47 4.83
N GLY A 874 -11.02 -1.15 5.99
CA GLY A 874 -11.79 -2.39 6.12
C GLY A 874 -13.29 -2.20 5.85
N PHE A 875 -13.88 -1.12 6.36
CA PHE A 875 -15.27 -0.77 6.04
C PHE A 875 -15.46 -0.33 4.58
N THR A 876 -14.46 0.31 3.95
CA THR A 876 -14.49 0.61 2.51
C THR A 876 -14.56 -0.68 1.69
N TYR A 877 -13.78 -1.72 2.04
CA TYR A 877 -13.86 -3.03 1.40
C TYR A 877 -15.25 -3.68 1.59
N VAL A 878 -15.82 -3.59 2.80
CA VAL A 878 -17.20 -4.06 3.06
C VAL A 878 -18.21 -3.36 2.16
N GLU A 879 -18.19 -2.04 2.09
CA GLU A 879 -19.11 -1.27 1.23
C GLU A 879 -18.89 -1.57 -0.25
N TYR A 880 -17.64 -1.74 -0.68
CA TYR A 880 -17.30 -2.05 -2.06
C TYR A 880 -17.85 -3.43 -2.47
N TYR A 881 -17.60 -4.47 -1.68
CA TYR A 881 -18.09 -5.82 -1.98
C TYR A 881 -19.63 -5.89 -1.91
N LEU A 882 -20.27 -5.19 -0.97
CA LEU A 882 -21.73 -5.03 -0.95
C LEU A 882 -22.24 -4.32 -2.22
N SER A 883 -21.53 -3.31 -2.71
CA SER A 883 -21.91 -2.62 -3.96
C SER A 883 -21.83 -3.52 -5.20
N ARG A 884 -20.99 -4.56 -5.16
CA ARG A 884 -20.91 -5.61 -6.17
C ARG A 884 -21.96 -6.72 -6.00
N GLY A 885 -22.82 -6.64 -4.99
CA GLY A 885 -23.88 -7.61 -4.74
C GLY A 885 -23.45 -8.86 -3.98
N MET A 886 -22.28 -8.85 -3.32
CA MET A 886 -21.80 -9.97 -2.51
C MET A 886 -22.47 -9.97 -1.12
N ASP A 887 -22.77 -11.16 -0.56
CA ASP A 887 -23.29 -11.29 0.80
C ASP A 887 -22.15 -11.11 1.83
N ILE A 888 -22.37 -10.26 2.83
CA ILE A 888 -21.42 -9.99 3.93
C ILE A 888 -20.99 -11.26 4.66
N ASN A 889 -21.84 -12.29 4.71
CA ASN A 889 -21.54 -13.55 5.39
C ASN A 889 -20.63 -14.47 4.57
N ASP A 890 -20.55 -14.26 3.25
CA ASP A 890 -19.68 -15.03 2.36
C ASP A 890 -18.25 -14.49 2.33
N PHE A 891 -18.05 -13.17 2.45
CA PHE A 891 -16.72 -12.55 2.42
C PHE A 891 -16.23 -12.03 3.78
N GLY A 892 -17.11 -11.59 4.68
CA GLY A 892 -16.74 -11.03 5.98
C GLY A 892 -15.80 -11.93 6.81
N PRO A 893 -16.03 -13.26 6.89
CA PRO A 893 -15.13 -14.18 7.59
C PRO A 893 -13.74 -14.34 6.94
N ASN A 894 -13.56 -13.89 5.69
CA ASN A 894 -12.32 -13.93 4.91
C ASN A 894 -11.55 -12.59 4.94
N LEU A 895 -12.01 -11.61 5.72
CA LEU A 895 -11.25 -10.40 6.00
C LEU A 895 -10.30 -10.64 7.18
N SER A 896 -9.02 -10.34 6.99
CA SER A 896 -8.01 -10.32 8.05
C SER A 896 -7.52 -8.89 8.27
N PHE A 897 -6.99 -8.61 9.45
CA PHE A 897 -6.41 -7.32 9.80
C PHE A 897 -4.95 -7.46 10.21
N PHE A 898 -4.17 -6.38 10.08
CA PHE A 898 -2.76 -6.38 10.43
C PHE A 898 -2.30 -5.05 11.02
N PHE A 899 -1.87 -5.05 12.28
CA PHE A 899 -1.45 -3.85 13.03
C PHE A 899 0.03 -3.88 13.40
N SER A 900 0.64 -2.70 13.53
CA SER A 900 1.91 -2.47 14.21
C SER A 900 1.68 -2.27 15.70
N ASN A 901 2.59 -2.77 16.54
CA ASN A 901 2.65 -2.49 17.98
C ASN A 901 3.94 -1.75 18.32
N GLY A 902 3.82 -0.50 18.80
CA GLY A 902 4.92 0.31 19.31
C GLY A 902 4.90 0.44 20.83
N ILE A 903 5.44 1.54 21.34
CA ILE A 903 5.67 1.76 22.78
C ILE A 903 4.60 2.65 23.43
N ASP A 904 3.90 3.48 22.66
CA ASP A 904 2.82 4.34 23.14
C ASP A 904 1.70 3.54 23.86
N PRO A 905 1.05 4.12 24.89
CA PRO A 905 0.10 3.39 25.74
C PRO A 905 -1.10 2.80 25.00
N GLU A 906 -1.55 3.43 23.93
CA GLU A 906 -2.70 3.00 23.12
C GLU A 906 -2.45 1.64 22.43
N TYR A 907 -1.18 1.25 22.21
CA TYR A 907 -0.85 -0.07 21.67
C TYR A 907 -1.22 -1.23 22.61
N ALA A 908 -1.42 -0.95 23.91
CA ALA A 908 -1.91 -1.96 24.85
C ALA A 908 -3.39 -2.33 24.64
N VAL A 909 -4.14 -1.53 23.86
CA VAL A 909 -5.60 -1.70 23.67
C VAL A 909 -6.05 -1.70 22.21
N ILE A 910 -5.13 -1.59 21.25
CA ILE A 910 -5.46 -1.43 19.84
C ILE A 910 -6.32 -2.58 19.28
N GLY A 911 -6.02 -3.82 19.66
CA GLY A 911 -6.72 -5.02 19.17
C GLY A 911 -8.12 -5.15 19.75
N ARG A 912 -8.29 -4.96 21.07
CA ARG A 912 -9.60 -4.96 21.73
C ARG A 912 -10.51 -3.83 21.27
N ALA A 913 -9.96 -2.63 21.05
CA ALA A 913 -10.71 -1.52 20.48
C ALA A 913 -11.18 -1.84 19.06
N ALA A 914 -10.29 -2.37 18.21
CA ALA A 914 -10.63 -2.81 16.84
C ALA A 914 -11.77 -3.84 16.82
N ARG A 915 -11.67 -4.89 17.65
CA ARG A 915 -12.70 -5.94 17.74
C ARG A 915 -14.05 -5.40 18.18
N ARG A 916 -14.06 -4.51 19.18
CA ARG A 916 -15.28 -3.92 19.72
C ARG A 916 -16.00 -3.03 18.70
N ILE A 917 -15.25 -2.19 17.97
CA ILE A 917 -15.81 -1.32 16.92
C ILE A 917 -16.37 -2.15 15.77
N TRP A 918 -15.59 -3.14 15.32
CA TRP A 918 -15.97 -4.01 14.21
C TRP A 918 -17.20 -4.84 14.54
N SER A 919 -17.22 -5.54 15.68
CA SER A 919 -18.33 -6.44 16.00
C SER A 919 -19.66 -5.70 16.13
N LYS A 920 -19.68 -4.53 16.80
CA LYS A 920 -20.85 -3.65 16.92
C LYS A 920 -21.36 -3.20 15.55
N ALA A 921 -20.47 -2.74 14.68
CA ALA A 921 -20.82 -2.32 13.32
C ALA A 921 -21.40 -3.48 12.51
N LEU A 922 -20.70 -4.61 12.43
CA LEU A 922 -21.11 -5.76 11.63
C LEU A 922 -22.45 -6.33 12.09
N LYS A 923 -22.69 -6.40 13.41
CA LYS A 923 -23.97 -6.85 13.97
C LYS A 923 -25.11 -5.87 13.70
N ASN A 924 -24.94 -4.61 14.10
CA ASN A 924 -26.06 -3.67 14.20
C ASN A 924 -26.28 -2.84 12.93
N LYS A 925 -25.23 -2.56 12.15
CA LYS A 925 -25.31 -1.79 10.90
C LYS A 925 -25.49 -2.69 9.69
N TYR A 926 -24.76 -3.81 9.64
CA TYR A 926 -24.74 -4.69 8.48
C TYR A 926 -25.57 -5.98 8.65
N GLY A 927 -26.07 -6.27 9.86
CA GLY A 927 -26.89 -7.47 10.10
C GLY A 927 -26.13 -8.78 9.88
N ALA A 928 -24.81 -8.77 10.03
CA ALA A 928 -23.95 -9.90 9.72
C ALA A 928 -23.97 -10.96 10.83
N ASP A 929 -23.73 -12.21 10.44
CA ASP A 929 -23.67 -13.36 11.35
C ASP A 929 -22.45 -13.29 12.29
N PRO A 930 -22.46 -14.03 13.42
CA PRO A 930 -21.37 -14.02 14.39
C PRO A 930 -19.96 -14.22 13.81
N ARG A 931 -19.82 -15.04 12.75
CA ARG A 931 -18.50 -15.28 12.13
C ARG A 931 -17.92 -14.06 11.42
N ALA A 932 -18.76 -13.21 10.82
CA ALA A 932 -18.33 -11.98 10.17
C ALA A 932 -18.02 -10.86 11.18
N GLN A 933 -18.64 -10.92 12.37
CA GLN A 933 -18.38 -10.01 13.48
C GLN A 933 -17.01 -10.24 14.16
N MET A 934 -16.38 -11.40 13.94
CA MET A 934 -15.12 -11.78 14.59
C MET A 934 -13.91 -11.21 13.83
N LEU A 935 -13.43 -10.04 14.25
CA LEU A 935 -12.22 -9.43 13.69
C LEU A 935 -10.97 -10.23 14.11
N LYS A 936 -10.35 -10.88 13.12
CA LYS A 936 -9.06 -11.57 13.26
C LYS A 936 -7.94 -10.63 12.85
N TYR A 937 -6.88 -10.59 13.64
CA TYR A 937 -5.76 -9.72 13.33
C TYR A 937 -4.39 -10.36 13.63
N HIS A 938 -3.43 -9.96 12.83
CA HIS A 938 -2.00 -10.14 13.04
C HIS A 938 -1.42 -8.88 13.70
N ILE A 939 -0.46 -9.05 14.61
CA ILE A 939 0.40 -7.96 15.09
C ILE A 939 1.84 -8.23 14.66
N GLN A 940 2.53 -7.17 14.26
CA GLN A 940 3.98 -7.11 14.15
C GLN A 940 4.51 -6.02 15.07
N THR A 941 5.62 -6.27 15.75
CA THR A 941 6.34 -5.26 16.54
C THR A 941 6.87 -4.13 15.65
N SER A 942 6.94 -2.89 16.14
CA SER A 942 7.26 -1.74 15.29
C SER A 942 8.74 -1.69 14.89
N GLY A 943 9.02 -1.77 13.59
CA GLY A 943 10.38 -1.63 13.05
C GLY A 943 10.97 -0.24 13.29
N ARG A 944 10.14 0.80 13.24
CA ARG A 944 10.53 2.20 13.49
C ARG A 944 10.98 2.46 14.92
N SER A 945 10.53 1.64 15.87
CA SER A 945 10.99 1.73 17.26
C SER A 945 12.41 1.17 17.45
N LEU A 946 12.95 0.46 16.45
CA LEU A 946 14.26 -0.16 16.47
C LEU A 946 15.30 0.78 15.87
N HIS A 947 16.46 0.83 16.50
CA HIS A 947 17.51 1.80 16.17
C HIS A 947 18.78 1.09 15.72
N ALA A 948 19.53 1.71 14.81
CA ALA A 948 20.82 1.19 14.35
C ALA A 948 21.95 1.35 15.38
N GLN A 949 21.77 2.23 16.37
CA GLN A 949 22.69 2.38 17.50
C GLN A 949 22.25 1.51 18.67
N GLU A 950 23.23 0.88 19.34
CA GLU A 950 22.97 0.01 20.50
C GLU A 950 21.88 -1.03 20.18
N ILE A 951 22.06 -1.75 19.06
CA ILE A 951 21.06 -2.67 18.50
C ILE A 951 20.58 -3.72 19.50
N GLN A 952 21.37 -4.05 20.52
CA GLN A 952 20.98 -4.98 21.58
C GLN A 952 19.78 -4.48 22.40
N PHE A 953 19.53 -3.17 22.47
CA PHE A 953 18.35 -2.62 23.16
C PHE A 953 17.05 -2.88 22.41
N ASN A 954 17.11 -3.27 21.14
CA ASN A 954 15.93 -3.56 20.34
C ASN A 954 15.17 -4.78 20.86
N ASP A 955 15.86 -5.82 21.36
CA ASP A 955 15.20 -6.98 21.99
C ASP A 955 14.32 -6.60 23.18
N ILE A 956 14.72 -5.58 23.95
CA ILE A 956 13.95 -5.09 25.09
C ILE A 956 12.64 -4.47 24.61
N ARG A 957 12.71 -3.62 23.56
CA ARG A 957 11.54 -2.98 22.96
C ARG A 957 10.59 -4.00 22.36
N THR A 958 11.12 -4.93 21.56
CA THR A 958 10.37 -6.02 20.93
C THR A 958 9.67 -6.90 21.97
N THR A 959 10.33 -7.19 23.10
CA THR A 959 9.75 -7.98 24.19
C THR A 959 8.51 -7.31 24.80
N LEU A 960 8.57 -6.00 25.07
CA LEU A 960 7.43 -5.25 25.62
C LEU A 960 6.25 -5.17 24.63
N GLN A 961 6.56 -4.96 23.36
CA GLN A 961 5.55 -4.89 22.29
C GLN A 961 4.85 -6.24 22.07
N ALA A 962 5.62 -7.34 22.09
CA ALA A 962 5.11 -8.70 22.02
C ALA A 962 4.22 -9.05 23.22
N LEU A 963 4.59 -8.56 24.42
CA LEU A 963 3.80 -8.77 25.63
C LEU A 963 2.41 -8.14 25.51
N TYR A 964 2.31 -6.89 25.07
CA TYR A 964 1.03 -6.22 24.81
C TYR A 964 0.18 -7.02 23.81
N ALA A 965 0.77 -7.47 22.71
CA ALA A 965 0.07 -8.24 21.69
C ALA A 965 -0.49 -9.57 22.21
N ILE A 966 0.28 -10.29 23.05
CA ILE A 966 -0.15 -11.59 23.61
C ILE A 966 -1.21 -11.41 24.68
N TYR A 967 -1.10 -10.36 25.50
CA TYR A 967 -2.07 -10.01 26.54
C TYR A 967 -3.40 -9.53 25.97
N ASP A 968 -3.39 -8.83 24.84
CA ASP A 968 -4.60 -8.41 24.10
C ASP A 968 -5.14 -9.50 23.16
N ASN A 969 -4.64 -10.74 23.30
CA ASN A 969 -5.15 -11.94 22.65
C ASN A 969 -5.15 -11.85 21.11
N CYS A 970 -4.00 -11.45 20.54
CA CYS A 970 -3.77 -11.45 19.09
C CYS A 970 -3.87 -12.86 18.47
N ASN A 971 -4.20 -12.93 17.17
CA ASN A 971 -4.38 -14.22 16.48
C ASN A 971 -3.10 -14.74 15.81
N SER A 972 -2.13 -13.85 15.58
CA SER A 972 -0.84 -14.14 14.98
C SER A 972 0.15 -13.05 15.38
N LEU A 973 1.40 -13.39 15.68
CA LEU A 973 2.43 -12.43 16.11
C LEU A 973 3.74 -12.62 15.33
N HIS A 974 4.28 -11.51 14.85
CA HIS A 974 5.64 -11.39 14.36
C HIS A 974 6.45 -10.53 15.35
N THR A 975 7.66 -10.97 15.63
CA THR A 975 8.64 -10.28 16.46
C THR A 975 9.84 -9.95 15.61
N ASN A 976 10.14 -8.66 15.55
CA ASN A 976 11.24 -8.08 14.80
C ASN A 976 12.57 -8.45 15.44
N ALA A 977 13.61 -8.51 14.61
CA ALA A 977 14.94 -8.92 15.05
C ALA A 977 15.73 -7.72 15.57
N TYR A 978 16.76 -7.95 16.40
CA TYR A 978 17.47 -6.85 17.06
C TYR A 978 18.30 -6.01 16.08
N ASP A 979 18.72 -6.60 14.96
CA ASP A 979 19.53 -6.02 13.88
C ASP A 979 18.69 -5.46 12.72
N GLU A 980 17.36 -5.42 12.85
CA GLU A 980 16.44 -5.07 11.76
C GLU A 980 16.60 -3.64 11.22
N ALA A 981 17.14 -2.72 12.03
CA ALA A 981 17.45 -1.36 11.60
C ALA A 981 18.63 -1.28 10.62
N ILE A 982 19.37 -2.38 10.42
CA ILE A 982 20.57 -2.48 9.59
C ILE A 982 20.33 -3.45 8.43
N THR A 983 19.84 -4.67 8.71
CA THR A 983 19.80 -5.75 7.72
C THR A 983 18.61 -6.70 7.91
N THR A 984 18.43 -7.60 6.93
CA THR A 984 17.48 -8.71 7.03
C THR A 984 17.97 -9.72 8.08
N PRO A 985 17.10 -10.32 8.92
CA PRO A 985 17.53 -11.13 10.06
C PRO A 985 18.42 -12.33 9.71
N THR A 986 19.59 -12.39 10.36
CA THR A 986 20.48 -13.56 10.35
C THR A 986 19.83 -14.76 11.06
N GLU A 987 20.42 -15.95 10.97
CA GLU A 987 19.94 -17.12 11.70
C GLU A 987 20.00 -16.95 13.23
N GLU A 988 21.04 -16.27 13.74
CA GLU A 988 21.15 -15.96 15.17
C GLU A 988 20.09 -14.94 15.60
N SER A 989 19.91 -13.88 14.82
CA SER A 989 18.96 -12.81 15.14
C SER A 989 17.50 -13.27 15.09
N VAL A 990 17.13 -14.07 14.08
CA VAL A 990 15.76 -14.61 13.98
C VAL A 990 15.45 -15.56 15.15
N ARG A 991 16.44 -16.33 15.65
CA ARG A 991 16.25 -17.19 16.82
C ARG A 991 15.98 -16.39 18.08
N ARG A 992 16.66 -15.26 18.30
CA ARG A 992 16.39 -14.36 19.43
C ARG A 992 14.99 -13.76 19.34
N ALA A 993 14.61 -13.29 18.17
CA ALA A 993 13.27 -12.79 17.93
C ALA A 993 12.20 -13.86 18.23
N MET A 994 12.40 -15.11 17.77
CA MET A 994 11.51 -16.23 18.09
C MET A 994 11.48 -16.56 19.59
N ALA A 995 12.63 -16.52 20.25
CA ALA A 995 12.75 -16.81 21.68
C ALA A 995 11.89 -15.87 22.53
N ILE A 996 11.72 -14.60 22.14
CA ILE A 996 10.81 -13.67 22.83
C ILE A 996 9.40 -14.26 22.93
N GLN A 997 8.85 -14.77 21.82
CA GLN A 997 7.50 -15.37 21.83
C GLN A 997 7.46 -16.68 22.63
N LEU A 998 8.51 -17.51 22.51
CA LEU A 998 8.60 -18.77 23.24
C LEU A 998 8.64 -18.56 24.75
N ILE A 999 9.46 -17.62 25.22
CA ILE A 999 9.58 -17.26 26.64
C ILE A 999 8.23 -16.74 27.17
N ILE A 1000 7.58 -15.82 26.45
CA ILE A 1000 6.28 -15.29 26.89
C ILE A 1000 5.21 -16.40 26.93
N ASN A 1001 5.12 -17.26 25.92
CA ASN A 1001 4.07 -18.30 25.85
C ASN A 1001 4.33 -19.50 26.77
N LYS A 1002 5.59 -19.92 26.92
CA LYS A 1002 5.96 -21.14 27.67
C LYS A 1002 6.36 -20.86 29.11
N GLU A 1003 7.11 -19.79 29.37
CA GLU A 1003 7.75 -19.55 30.68
C GLU A 1003 7.03 -18.48 31.53
N LEU A 1004 6.56 -17.38 30.91
CA LEU A 1004 5.96 -16.28 31.67
C LEU A 1004 4.64 -16.71 32.34
N GLY A 1005 4.65 -16.83 33.67
CA GLY A 1005 3.54 -17.40 34.44
C GLY A 1005 2.19 -16.67 34.27
N LEU A 1006 2.20 -15.33 34.16
CA LEU A 1006 0.96 -14.56 33.98
C LEU A 1006 0.32 -14.81 32.61
N ALA A 1007 1.09 -15.20 31.58
CA ALA A 1007 0.56 -15.52 30.26
C ALA A 1007 -0.24 -16.84 30.21
N LYS A 1008 -0.28 -17.61 31.31
CA LYS A 1008 -1.20 -18.75 31.46
C LYS A 1008 -2.64 -18.30 31.69
N ASN A 1009 -2.86 -17.06 32.11
CA ASN A 1009 -4.15 -16.40 32.02
C ASN A 1009 -4.28 -15.73 30.65
N GLU A 1010 -5.42 -15.92 30.00
CA GLU A 1010 -5.71 -15.52 28.62
C GLU A 1010 -6.48 -14.20 28.52
N ASN A 1011 -6.89 -13.62 29.65
CA ASN A 1011 -7.53 -12.31 29.73
C ASN A 1011 -6.97 -11.39 30.84
N PRO A 1012 -5.62 -11.27 30.99
CA PRO A 1012 -5.01 -10.65 32.17
C PRO A 1012 -5.23 -9.14 32.28
N ILE A 1013 -5.65 -8.51 31.18
CA ILE A 1013 -5.87 -7.07 31.09
C ILE A 1013 -7.32 -6.65 31.39
N GLN A 1014 -8.27 -7.58 31.48
CA GLN A 1014 -9.66 -7.26 31.83
C GLN A 1014 -9.78 -6.87 33.31
N GLY A 1015 -10.58 -5.84 33.60
CA GLY A 1015 -10.74 -5.30 34.95
C GLY A 1015 -9.66 -4.29 35.38
N SER A 1016 -8.64 -4.05 34.54
CA SER A 1016 -7.65 -3.00 34.78
C SER A 1016 -8.23 -1.63 34.40
N PHE A 1017 -8.33 -0.72 35.38
CA PHE A 1017 -8.96 0.59 35.16
C PHE A 1017 -8.36 1.38 34.00
N ILE A 1018 -7.03 1.41 33.89
CA ILE A 1018 -6.35 2.12 32.80
C ILE A 1018 -6.59 1.47 31.44
N ILE A 1019 -6.74 0.14 31.39
CA ILE A 1019 -7.04 -0.56 30.14
C ILE A 1019 -8.47 -0.27 29.70
N GLU A 1020 -9.43 -0.29 30.62
CA GLU A 1020 -10.83 0.04 30.31
C GLU A 1020 -10.94 1.51 29.83
N GLU A 1021 -10.30 2.44 30.53
CA GLU A 1021 -10.28 3.86 30.17
C GLU A 1021 -9.63 4.10 28.80
N LEU A 1022 -8.44 3.53 28.55
CA LEU A 1022 -7.77 3.65 27.25
C LEU A 1022 -8.56 2.99 26.11
N THR A 1023 -9.36 1.96 26.38
CA THR A 1023 -10.19 1.32 25.35
C THR A 1023 -11.38 2.19 24.96
N ASP A 1024 -11.87 3.03 25.89
CA ASP A 1024 -13.02 3.93 25.69
C ASP A 1024 -12.62 5.29 25.07
N LEU A 1025 -11.43 5.80 25.39
CA LEU A 1025 -10.82 6.99 24.77
C LEU A 1025 -10.54 6.78 23.28
#